data_AF-A0A2N5JT99-F1
#
_entry.id   AF-A0A2N5JT99-F1
#
_cell.length_a   1.000
_cell.length_b   1.000
_cell.length_c   1.000
_cell.angle_alpha   90.00
_cell.angle_beta   90.00
_cell.angle_gamma   90.00
#
_symmetry.space_group_name_H-M   'P 1'
#
loop_
_entity.id
_entity.type
_entity.pdbx_description
1 polymer ?
#
loop_
_entity_poly.entity_id
_entity_poly.type
_entity_poly.pdbx_seq_one_letter_code
_entity_poly.pdbx_strand_id
1 'polypeptide(L)'
;MSANLDFSGDSSLRGLVVPDGQAPKPNSIAKSVVFTVGGERIGVVGATTPTLPTISSPGAGIKVTPSNFPANPSPAQLDTLAAAIQPAVDALTAQGINKVILLSHMQQFQIEFGLAQRLRDVDVIIAGGSHSVFADNNDLLRPGARVASAYPTVFRSPKNEPVLVVNTGANYSYVGRLVTEFDDRGVINVASINPATSGAYGTDSASVATLTATNPGTPSPQVVATVDALRGVIVAKDRNTFGSTTTFLNGTRDDVRTQETNLGNLTADANLFAARQVDPTVTISFKNGGGIRDNIGAVDGSGGVVGGQVAKFPPPANPLANKREGQISQLDIENSLRFNNTLTLLTLTARQIQEVLEHGVADSAPGRTPGRFPQVGGVNFTFDVNRPANNRVTNITVVNEAGQVIDTIVNSGELVGNPDRTFRVVTLNFLANESAPGSGLGGDQYPFPRFVNENAQRTNRVDLVPAGTTPGFNVAGTEQKAFADFSAARFSTTPFNQVDTPPAQDTRIRNLDFQRSNLVGTAGNDTLTGGNTAQLIRGLDGNDRITGGPGNDRINGNGGNDTIFGGAGADFLFGGKGDDVLNGGEGADVLSGDLGNDTLTGGPGPDIFLIASGRGTDTITDFQDQIDKLGLYLGLTFANLTIRGAGSNTEIVLTSNNEVLAVLQGVAPNLITQADFVTASSAILPG
;
A
#
# COMPACT_ATOMS: atom_id res chain seq x y z
N MET A 1 -4.63 19.02 -12.45
CA MET A 1 -4.19 19.25 -13.85
C MET A 1 -3.40 18.02 -14.27
N SER A 2 -3.78 17.32 -15.35
CA SER A 2 -3.01 16.16 -15.84
C SER A 2 -3.37 15.82 -17.28
N ALA A 3 -2.39 15.80 -18.19
CA ALA A 3 -2.58 15.51 -19.61
C ALA A 3 -2.85 14.04 -19.91
N ASN A 4 -2.31 13.15 -19.08
CA ASN A 4 -2.41 11.71 -19.23
C ASN A 4 -3.52 11.05 -18.38
N LEU A 5 -4.42 11.86 -17.82
CA LEU A 5 -5.65 11.41 -17.16
C LEU A 5 -6.87 11.87 -17.95
N ASP A 6 -7.89 11.03 -18.00
CA ASP A 6 -9.20 11.35 -18.56
C ASP A 6 -10.30 11.18 -17.51
N PHE A 7 -10.98 12.28 -17.23
CA PHE A 7 -12.02 12.41 -16.20
C PHE A 7 -13.44 12.32 -16.77
N SER A 8 -13.59 12.15 -18.10
CA SER A 8 -14.90 12.20 -18.77
C SER A 8 -15.86 11.09 -18.34
N GLY A 9 -15.32 9.95 -17.90
CA GLY A 9 -16.08 8.81 -17.39
C GLY A 9 -16.54 8.95 -15.93
N ASP A 10 -16.02 9.93 -15.18
CA ASP A 10 -16.37 10.11 -13.77
C ASP A 10 -17.54 11.09 -13.59
N SER A 11 -18.63 10.62 -12.99
CA SER A 11 -19.85 11.43 -12.85
C SER A 11 -19.70 12.63 -11.91
N SER A 12 -18.77 12.58 -10.97
CA SER A 12 -18.51 13.63 -9.98
C SER A 12 -17.52 14.68 -10.49
N LEU A 13 -16.57 14.26 -11.34
CA LEU A 13 -15.48 15.13 -11.81
C LEU A 13 -15.68 15.67 -13.23
N ARG A 14 -16.45 15.01 -14.10
CA ARG A 14 -16.64 15.44 -15.51
C ARG A 14 -17.14 16.89 -15.63
N GLY A 15 -17.95 17.36 -14.68
CA GLY A 15 -18.48 18.74 -14.67
C GLY A 15 -17.44 19.80 -14.29
N LEU A 16 -16.28 19.40 -13.77
CA LEU A 16 -15.18 20.28 -13.40
C LEU A 16 -14.14 20.43 -14.53
N VAL A 17 -14.23 19.62 -15.59
CA VAL A 17 -13.31 19.68 -16.73
C VAL A 17 -13.59 20.95 -17.54
N VAL A 18 -12.56 21.75 -17.76
CA VAL A 18 -12.62 23.01 -18.52
C VAL A 18 -11.68 22.96 -19.73
N PRO A 19 -11.84 23.86 -20.73
CA PRO A 19 -10.93 23.91 -21.87
C PRO A 19 -9.46 24.12 -21.44
N ASP A 20 -8.56 23.43 -22.13
CA ASP A 20 -7.12 23.51 -21.92
C ASP A 20 -6.53 24.84 -22.43
N GLY A 21 -5.32 25.17 -21.99
CA GLY A 21 -4.57 26.34 -22.44
C GLY A 21 -5.19 27.68 -22.03
N GLN A 22 -6.12 27.68 -21.06
CA GLN A 22 -6.75 28.88 -20.51
C GLN A 22 -6.07 29.36 -19.23
N ALA A 23 -6.43 30.55 -18.77
CA ALA A 23 -6.02 31.02 -17.45
C ALA A 23 -6.47 30.06 -16.33
N PRO A 24 -5.66 29.87 -15.26
CA PRO A 24 -6.03 29.02 -14.14
C PRO A 24 -7.37 29.44 -13.53
N LYS A 25 -8.27 28.48 -13.32
CA LYS A 25 -9.59 28.70 -12.74
C LYS A 25 -9.76 27.88 -11.45
N PRO A 26 -10.24 28.48 -10.35
CA PRO A 26 -10.57 27.74 -9.13
C PRO A 26 -11.58 26.61 -9.40
N ASN A 27 -11.49 25.52 -8.64
CA ASN A 27 -12.41 24.39 -8.70
C ASN A 27 -12.61 23.82 -10.12
N SER A 28 -11.51 23.67 -10.87
CA SER A 28 -11.55 23.15 -12.24
C SER A 28 -10.40 22.19 -12.54
N ILE A 29 -10.58 21.38 -13.58
CA ILE A 29 -9.62 20.39 -14.08
C ILE A 29 -9.32 20.72 -15.55
N ALA A 30 -8.04 20.90 -15.87
CA ALA A 30 -7.53 21.02 -17.23
C ALA A 30 -6.27 20.16 -17.38
N LYS A 31 -5.88 19.84 -18.61
CA LYS A 31 -4.59 19.24 -18.94
C LYS A 31 -3.47 20.27 -18.89
N SER A 32 -3.78 21.50 -19.31
CA SER A 32 -2.84 22.62 -19.31
C SER A 32 -3.51 23.95 -19.00
N VAL A 33 -2.71 24.90 -18.49
CA VAL A 33 -3.10 26.29 -18.21
C VAL A 33 -2.05 27.26 -18.72
N VAL A 34 -2.42 28.52 -18.87
CA VAL A 34 -1.52 29.60 -19.32
C VAL A 34 -1.65 30.78 -18.37
N PHE A 35 -0.53 31.27 -17.87
CA PHE A 35 -0.49 32.50 -17.08
C PHE A 35 0.46 33.52 -17.72
N THR A 36 0.27 34.80 -17.39
CA THR A 36 1.06 35.90 -17.94
C THR A 36 1.88 36.56 -16.83
N VAL A 37 3.19 36.70 -17.04
CA VAL A 37 4.10 37.38 -16.11
C VAL A 37 4.91 38.40 -16.89
N GLY A 38 4.81 39.68 -16.49
CA GLY A 38 5.57 40.74 -17.16
C GLY A 38 5.26 40.90 -18.67
N GLY A 39 4.09 40.43 -19.13
CA GLY A 39 3.71 40.42 -20.55
C GLY A 39 4.04 39.12 -21.30
N GLU A 40 4.86 38.23 -20.71
CA GLU A 40 5.20 36.92 -21.28
C GLU A 40 4.16 35.87 -20.91
N ARG A 41 3.78 35.02 -21.88
CA ARG A 41 2.85 33.90 -21.66
C ARG A 41 3.63 32.63 -21.36
N ILE A 42 3.29 31.97 -20.25
CA ILE A 42 3.92 30.72 -19.80
C ILE A 42 2.83 29.65 -19.72
N GLY A 43 3.07 28.53 -20.41
CA GLY A 43 2.22 27.36 -20.37
C GLY A 43 2.65 26.39 -19.28
N VAL A 44 1.68 25.75 -18.63
CA VAL A 44 1.93 24.64 -17.69
C VAL A 44 1.11 23.44 -18.13
N VAL A 45 1.76 22.30 -18.29
CA VAL A 45 1.13 21.00 -18.56
C VAL A 45 1.25 20.16 -17.31
N GLY A 46 0.15 19.52 -16.88
CA GLY A 46 0.21 18.58 -15.77
C GLY A 46 0.49 17.16 -16.24
N ALA A 47 1.14 16.34 -15.41
CA ALA A 47 1.25 14.90 -15.65
C ALA A 47 1.27 14.10 -14.34
N THR A 48 0.64 12.93 -14.34
CA THR A 48 0.51 12.08 -13.15
C THR A 48 1.08 10.70 -13.43
N THR A 49 1.70 10.05 -12.44
CA THR A 49 2.21 8.69 -12.58
C THR A 49 1.14 7.75 -13.15
N PRO A 50 1.47 6.92 -14.15
CA PRO A 50 0.49 5.95 -14.65
C PRO A 50 0.26 4.77 -13.69
N THR A 51 1.08 4.63 -12.64
CA THR A 51 0.86 3.71 -11.51
C THR A 51 -0.28 4.12 -10.59
N LEU A 52 -0.93 5.28 -10.81
CA LEU A 52 -1.97 5.81 -9.92
C LEU A 52 -3.06 4.80 -9.50
N PRO A 53 -3.58 3.92 -10.38
CA PRO A 53 -4.59 2.94 -10.01
C PRO A 53 -4.11 1.87 -9.02
N THR A 54 -2.81 1.64 -8.90
CA THR A 54 -2.24 0.62 -7.98
C THR A 54 -1.82 1.21 -6.64
N ILE A 55 -1.55 2.52 -6.58
CA ILE A 55 -1.08 3.22 -5.37
C ILE A 55 -2.14 4.13 -4.75
N SER A 56 -3.32 4.22 -5.37
CA SER A 56 -4.43 5.06 -4.93
C SER A 56 -5.75 4.51 -5.48
N SER A 57 -6.85 5.20 -5.18
CA SER A 57 -8.19 4.84 -5.65
C SER A 57 -8.77 5.96 -6.52
N PRO A 58 -8.28 6.15 -7.76
CA PRO A 58 -8.78 7.20 -8.64
C PRO A 58 -10.27 7.01 -9.01
N GLY A 59 -10.80 5.78 -8.87
CA GLY A 59 -12.17 5.44 -9.21
C GLY A 59 -12.29 4.93 -10.66
N ALA A 60 -13.28 4.07 -10.90
CA ALA A 60 -13.44 3.38 -12.18
C ALA A 60 -13.76 4.31 -13.37
N GLY A 61 -14.21 5.54 -13.10
CA GLY A 61 -14.53 6.54 -14.12
C GLY A 61 -13.33 7.35 -14.62
N ILE A 62 -12.15 7.21 -14.01
CA ILE A 62 -10.93 7.93 -14.41
C ILE A 62 -10.02 6.98 -15.17
N LYS A 63 -9.73 7.31 -16.43
CA LYS A 63 -8.78 6.55 -17.25
C LYS A 63 -7.38 7.15 -17.11
N VAL A 64 -6.40 6.29 -16.83
CA VAL A 64 -4.98 6.64 -16.72
C VAL A 64 -4.24 6.11 -17.95
N THR A 65 -3.40 6.94 -18.58
CA THR A 65 -2.62 6.54 -19.75
C THR A 65 -1.12 6.69 -19.50
N PRO A 66 -0.30 5.67 -19.81
CA PRO A 66 -0.67 4.28 -20.17
C PRO A 66 -1.23 3.47 -18.98
N SER A 67 -1.98 2.40 -19.23
CA SER A 67 -2.58 1.54 -18.19
C SER A 67 -1.62 0.49 -17.62
N ASN A 68 -0.55 0.14 -18.34
CA ASN A 68 0.45 -0.85 -17.93
C ASN A 68 1.82 -0.17 -17.79
N PHE A 69 2.08 0.35 -16.60
CA PHE A 69 3.28 1.12 -16.32
C PHE A 69 3.87 0.68 -14.97
N PRO A 70 4.93 -0.13 -14.95
CA PRO A 70 5.55 -0.58 -13.72
C PRO A 70 6.34 0.56 -13.08
N ALA A 71 6.78 0.35 -11.83
CA ALA A 71 7.60 1.31 -11.11
C ALA A 71 8.88 1.67 -11.89
N ASN A 72 9.51 0.68 -12.55
CA ASN A 72 10.67 0.85 -13.41
C ASN A 72 10.27 0.64 -14.88
N PRO A 73 9.75 1.67 -15.57
CA PRO A 73 9.24 1.52 -16.94
C PRO A 73 10.36 1.34 -17.97
N SER A 74 10.09 0.56 -19.01
CA SER A 74 10.97 0.42 -20.17
C SER A 74 11.03 1.71 -21.00
N PRO A 75 12.05 1.87 -21.87
CA PRO A 75 12.10 2.99 -22.80
C PRO A 75 10.83 3.17 -23.64
N ALA A 76 10.23 2.07 -24.12
CA ALA A 76 8.99 2.10 -24.91
C ALA A 76 7.77 2.55 -24.08
N GLN A 77 7.73 2.18 -22.79
CA GLN A 77 6.69 2.67 -21.89
C GLN A 77 6.85 4.17 -21.59
N LEU A 78 8.10 4.65 -21.43
CA LEU A 78 8.39 6.08 -21.33
C LEU A 78 8.02 6.83 -22.61
N ASP A 79 8.25 6.24 -23.79
CA ASP A 79 7.82 6.81 -25.07
C ASP A 79 6.31 6.91 -25.15
N THR A 80 5.58 5.89 -24.68
CA THR A 80 4.12 5.89 -24.62
C THR A 80 3.59 6.96 -23.68
N LEU A 81 4.21 7.13 -22.50
CA LEU A 81 3.85 8.20 -21.57
C LEU A 81 4.13 9.59 -22.17
N ALA A 82 5.29 9.78 -22.80
CA ALA A 82 5.63 11.03 -23.49
C ALA A 82 4.62 11.33 -24.61
N ALA A 83 4.23 10.32 -25.40
CA ALA A 83 3.22 10.46 -26.45
C ALA A 83 1.83 10.82 -25.90
N ALA A 84 1.49 10.41 -24.68
CA ALA A 84 0.24 10.81 -24.02
C ALA A 84 0.25 12.27 -23.54
N ILE A 85 1.42 12.81 -23.21
CA ILE A 85 1.60 14.17 -22.69
C ILE A 85 1.80 15.20 -23.82
N GLN A 86 2.58 14.84 -24.84
CA GLN A 86 3.02 15.74 -25.91
C GLN A 86 1.89 16.52 -26.60
N PRO A 87 0.69 15.96 -26.88
CA PRO A 87 -0.39 16.72 -27.50
C PRO A 87 -0.82 17.96 -26.71
N ALA A 88 -0.73 17.92 -25.37
CA ALA A 88 -1.06 19.08 -24.54
C ALA A 88 0.03 20.18 -24.63
N VAL A 89 1.30 19.78 -24.84
CA VAL A 89 2.42 20.70 -25.11
C VAL A 89 2.26 21.32 -26.50
N ASP A 90 2.02 20.50 -27.52
CA ASP A 90 1.84 20.93 -28.91
C ASP A 90 0.65 21.91 -29.04
N ALA A 91 -0.42 21.71 -28.27
CA ALA A 91 -1.56 22.62 -28.24
C ALA A 91 -1.23 24.00 -27.67
N LEU A 92 -0.25 24.11 -26.76
CA LEU A 92 0.22 25.39 -26.24
C LEU A 92 1.14 26.09 -27.23
N THR A 93 2.08 25.37 -27.83
CA THR A 93 3.03 25.94 -28.80
C THR A 93 2.33 26.41 -30.06
N ALA A 94 1.27 25.72 -30.50
CA ALA A 94 0.41 26.16 -31.59
C ALA A 94 -0.29 27.52 -31.32
N GLN A 95 -0.40 27.94 -30.06
CA GLN A 95 -0.92 29.25 -29.66
C GLN A 95 0.17 30.33 -29.52
N GLY A 96 1.39 30.04 -29.97
CA GLY A 96 2.53 30.94 -29.89
C GLY A 96 3.18 30.99 -28.49
N ILE A 97 2.92 30.02 -27.63
CA ILE A 97 3.57 29.92 -26.31
C ILE A 97 4.90 29.20 -26.49
N ASN A 98 5.99 29.87 -26.15
CA ASN A 98 7.35 29.33 -26.30
C ASN A 98 8.05 29.07 -24.96
N LYS A 99 7.30 29.10 -23.85
CA LYS A 99 7.79 28.79 -22.50
C LYS A 99 6.81 27.81 -21.86
N VAL A 100 7.24 26.57 -21.65
CA VAL A 100 6.39 25.48 -21.18
C VAL A 100 7.02 24.76 -20.00
N ILE A 101 6.24 24.65 -18.93
CA ILE A 101 6.60 23.90 -17.72
C ILE A 101 5.77 22.61 -17.69
N LEU A 102 6.42 21.48 -17.50
CA LEU A 102 5.75 20.24 -17.09
C LEU A 102 5.74 20.17 -15.56
N LEU A 103 4.54 20.18 -14.97
CA LEU A 103 4.34 19.93 -13.54
C LEU A 103 3.92 18.47 -13.36
N SER A 104 4.83 17.63 -12.87
CA SER A 104 4.63 16.18 -12.83
C SER A 104 4.68 15.57 -11.43
N HIS A 105 4.09 14.38 -11.30
CA HIS A 105 4.18 13.57 -10.10
C HIS A 105 4.32 12.08 -10.46
N MET A 106 5.55 11.61 -10.71
CA MET A 106 5.79 10.27 -11.26
C MET A 106 6.13 9.17 -10.26
N GLN A 107 6.27 9.48 -8.96
CA GLN A 107 6.75 8.56 -7.89
C GLN A 107 8.24 8.25 -7.94
N GLN A 108 8.88 8.30 -9.11
CA GLN A 108 10.32 8.11 -9.28
C GLN A 108 10.87 9.16 -10.23
N PHE A 109 11.88 9.92 -9.77
CA PHE A 109 12.44 11.03 -10.55
C PHE A 109 13.12 10.59 -11.86
N GLN A 110 13.48 9.31 -11.98
CA GLN A 110 14.03 8.70 -13.19
C GLN A 110 13.03 8.74 -14.35
N ILE A 111 11.72 8.70 -14.06
CA ILE A 111 10.68 8.83 -15.07
C ILE A 111 10.70 10.25 -15.63
N GLU A 112 10.76 11.28 -14.78
CA GLU A 112 10.91 12.66 -15.23
C GLU A 112 12.19 12.90 -16.03
N PHE A 113 13.31 12.26 -15.65
CA PHE A 113 14.55 12.30 -16.46
C PHE A 113 14.33 11.71 -17.85
N GLY A 114 13.64 10.56 -17.92
CA GLY A 114 13.25 9.95 -19.19
C GLY A 114 12.34 10.85 -20.04
N LEU A 115 11.41 11.58 -19.40
CA LEU A 115 10.52 12.53 -20.08
C LEU A 115 11.27 13.76 -20.59
N ALA A 116 12.25 14.28 -19.86
CA ALA A 116 13.07 15.42 -20.26
C ALA A 116 13.80 15.20 -21.59
N GLN A 117 14.13 13.94 -21.90
CA GLN A 117 14.80 13.55 -23.15
C GLN A 117 13.84 13.23 -24.30
N ARG A 118 12.53 13.09 -24.02
CA ARG A 118 11.52 12.61 -24.98
C ARG A 118 10.53 13.69 -25.41
N LEU A 119 10.19 14.59 -24.49
CA LEU A 119 9.26 15.68 -24.77
C LEU A 119 9.96 16.79 -25.55
N ARG A 120 9.28 17.30 -26.57
CA ARG A 120 9.69 18.50 -27.31
C ARG A 120 8.98 19.71 -26.73
N ASP A 121 9.63 20.87 -26.78
CA ASP A 121 9.05 22.15 -26.37
C ASP A 121 8.62 22.19 -24.89
N VAL A 122 9.33 21.46 -24.03
CA VAL A 122 9.23 21.54 -22.57
C VAL A 122 10.56 22.06 -22.06
N ASP A 123 10.53 23.16 -21.32
CA ASP A 123 11.75 23.85 -20.85
C ASP A 123 12.12 23.43 -19.43
N VAL A 124 11.11 23.27 -18.57
CA VAL A 124 11.29 22.93 -17.15
C VAL A 124 10.35 21.80 -16.77
N ILE A 125 10.87 20.79 -16.07
CA ILE A 125 10.09 19.77 -15.38
C ILE A 125 10.20 20.00 -13.89
N ILE A 126 9.06 20.30 -13.25
CA ILE A 126 8.92 20.30 -11.79
C ILE A 126 8.44 18.91 -11.40
N ALA A 127 9.37 18.07 -10.94
CA ALA A 127 9.14 16.68 -10.59
C ALA A 127 8.50 16.53 -9.20
N GLY A 128 7.94 15.35 -8.93
CA GLY A 128 7.28 15.07 -7.66
C GLY A 128 7.01 13.59 -7.39
N GLY A 129 6.68 13.27 -6.14
CA GLY A 129 6.34 11.92 -5.68
C GLY A 129 7.50 11.03 -5.26
N SER A 130 8.72 11.30 -5.72
CA SER A 130 9.92 10.53 -5.32
C SER A 130 10.54 10.97 -4.00
N HIS A 131 10.04 12.07 -3.42
CA HIS A 131 10.49 12.65 -2.15
C HIS A 131 11.99 12.97 -2.09
N SER A 132 12.64 13.01 -3.25
CA SER A 132 14.09 13.12 -3.38
C SER A 132 14.54 14.57 -3.35
N VAL A 133 15.59 14.86 -2.59
CA VAL A 133 16.19 16.19 -2.54
C VAL A 133 17.18 16.32 -3.70
N PHE A 134 16.92 17.27 -4.61
CA PHE A 134 17.95 17.73 -5.53
C PHE A 134 18.61 18.96 -4.92
N ALA A 135 19.93 19.01 -4.93
CA ALA A 135 20.69 20.09 -4.32
C ALA A 135 22.11 20.17 -4.91
N ASP A 136 22.78 21.29 -4.69
CA ASP A 136 24.22 21.44 -4.92
C ASP A 136 24.98 21.79 -3.63
N ASN A 137 26.30 22.01 -3.74
CA ASN A 137 27.16 22.25 -2.59
C ASN A 137 26.93 23.60 -1.89
N ASN A 138 26.14 24.51 -2.47
CA ASN A 138 25.79 25.80 -1.90
C ASN A 138 24.48 25.74 -1.09
N ASP A 139 23.72 24.65 -1.19
CA ASP A 139 22.47 24.47 -0.47
C ASP A 139 22.70 24.09 1.00
N LEU A 140 22.04 24.81 1.91
CA LEU A 140 21.99 24.44 3.32
C LEU A 140 20.92 23.37 3.53
N LEU A 141 21.37 22.11 3.64
CA LEU A 141 20.48 20.97 3.80
C LEU A 141 20.15 20.66 5.26
N ARG A 142 18.97 20.09 5.48
CA ARG A 142 18.55 19.60 6.80
C ARG A 142 19.42 18.44 7.25
N PRO A 143 19.65 18.26 8.56
CA PRO A 143 20.38 17.10 9.08
C PRO A 143 19.81 15.78 8.55
N GLY A 144 20.68 14.89 8.06
CA GLY A 144 20.30 13.58 7.52
C GLY A 144 19.77 13.58 6.10
N ALA A 145 19.70 14.74 5.43
CA ALA A 145 19.29 14.81 4.03
C ALA A 145 20.27 14.07 3.11
N ARG A 146 19.73 13.37 2.11
CA ARG A 146 20.50 12.69 1.06
C ARG A 146 20.20 13.35 -0.28
N VAL A 147 21.25 13.83 -0.95
CA VAL A 147 21.13 14.43 -2.28
C VAL A 147 21.02 13.33 -3.32
N ALA A 148 19.93 13.33 -4.07
CA ALA A 148 19.65 12.35 -5.12
C ALA A 148 20.12 12.81 -6.51
N SER A 149 20.15 14.12 -6.74
CA SER A 149 20.66 14.72 -7.99
C SER A 149 20.99 16.20 -7.81
N ALA A 150 21.54 16.82 -8.86
CA ALA A 150 21.85 18.25 -8.87
C ALA A 150 20.58 19.10 -9.02
N TYR A 151 20.56 20.30 -8.44
CA TYR A 151 19.48 21.27 -8.61
C TYR A 151 19.94 22.47 -9.47
N PRO A 152 19.32 22.73 -10.65
CA PRO A 152 18.54 21.78 -11.44
C PRO A 152 19.44 20.71 -12.08
N THR A 153 18.86 19.57 -12.45
CA THR A 153 19.51 18.60 -13.33
C THR A 153 19.24 19.00 -14.78
N VAL A 154 20.28 19.06 -15.61
CA VAL A 154 20.18 19.54 -17.01
C VAL A 154 20.14 18.36 -17.97
N PHE A 155 19.12 18.32 -18.82
CA PHE A 155 18.95 17.37 -19.92
C PHE A 155 18.89 18.10 -21.27
N ARG A 156 18.81 17.31 -22.34
CA ARG A 156 18.57 17.81 -23.70
C ARG A 156 17.32 17.19 -24.28
N SER A 157 16.46 18.02 -24.85
CA SER A 157 15.26 17.58 -25.58
C SER A 157 15.63 16.94 -26.92
N PRO A 158 14.68 16.31 -27.64
CA PRO A 158 14.91 15.83 -29.01
C PRO A 158 15.30 16.93 -30.00
N LYS A 159 15.03 18.22 -29.69
CA LYS A 159 15.49 19.38 -30.48
C LYS A 159 16.90 19.85 -30.11
N ASN A 160 17.58 19.13 -29.21
CA ASN A 160 18.88 19.48 -28.66
C ASN A 160 18.87 20.77 -27.80
N GLU A 161 17.70 21.16 -27.29
CA GLU A 161 17.51 22.32 -26.41
C GLU A 161 17.63 21.89 -24.93
N PRO A 162 18.12 22.76 -24.04
CA PRO A 162 18.23 22.45 -22.61
C PRO A 162 16.86 22.28 -21.95
N VAL A 163 16.72 21.22 -21.14
CA VAL A 163 15.54 20.97 -20.29
C VAL A 163 16.01 20.86 -18.84
N LEU A 164 15.44 21.67 -17.95
CA LEU A 164 15.80 21.67 -16.53
C LEU A 164 14.82 20.81 -15.73
N VAL A 165 15.33 19.86 -14.94
CA VAL A 165 14.51 19.07 -14.00
C VAL A 165 14.83 19.50 -12.58
N VAL A 166 13.81 19.89 -11.83
CA VAL A 166 13.92 20.25 -10.40
C VAL A 166 13.03 19.35 -9.55
N ASN A 167 13.49 19.06 -8.34
CA ASN A 167 12.74 18.28 -7.35
C ASN A 167 13.16 18.69 -5.94
N THR A 168 12.27 18.49 -4.97
CA THR A 168 12.55 18.76 -3.56
C THR A 168 12.04 17.62 -2.67
N GLY A 169 12.56 17.57 -1.44
CA GLY A 169 12.11 16.61 -0.43
C GLY A 169 10.63 16.75 -0.07
N ALA A 170 10.06 15.71 0.54
CA ALA A 170 8.65 15.64 0.92
C ALA A 170 8.29 16.52 2.14
N ASN A 171 7.00 16.51 2.50
CA ASN A 171 6.47 17.08 3.75
C ASN A 171 6.84 18.56 3.95
N TYR A 172 6.94 19.31 2.85
CA TYR A 172 7.34 20.72 2.87
C TYR A 172 8.68 20.96 3.57
N SER A 173 9.57 19.95 3.58
CA SER A 173 10.89 20.05 4.20
C SER A 173 11.83 21.01 3.47
N TYR A 174 11.56 21.28 2.19
CA TYR A 174 12.29 22.23 1.37
C TYR A 174 11.32 23.08 0.54
N VAL A 175 11.76 24.29 0.19
CA VAL A 175 11.19 25.12 -0.88
C VAL A 175 12.22 25.19 -2.00
N GLY A 176 11.86 24.72 -3.20
CA GLY A 176 12.72 24.81 -4.38
C GLY A 176 12.62 26.19 -5.01
N ARG A 177 13.75 26.77 -5.40
CA ARG A 177 13.81 28.02 -6.15
C ARG A 177 14.70 27.83 -7.36
N LEU A 178 14.17 28.08 -8.56
CA LEU A 178 14.95 28.11 -9.79
C LEU A 178 14.86 29.50 -10.41
N VAL A 179 16.01 30.11 -10.66
CA VAL A 179 16.15 31.37 -11.38
C VAL A 179 16.96 31.11 -12.65
N THR A 180 16.35 31.38 -13.80
CA THR A 180 16.97 31.22 -15.12
C THR A 180 16.43 32.26 -16.10
N GLU A 181 17.22 32.58 -17.10
CA GLU A 181 16.84 33.43 -18.23
C GLU A 181 16.43 32.59 -19.43
N PHE A 182 15.55 33.17 -20.26
CA PHE A 182 15.15 32.66 -21.56
C PHE A 182 15.64 33.61 -22.65
N ASP A 183 16.04 33.08 -23.80
CA ASP A 183 16.26 33.87 -25.00
C ASP A 183 14.92 34.28 -25.67
N ASP A 184 15.02 35.05 -26.76
CA ASP A 184 13.86 35.54 -27.53
C ASP A 184 13.04 34.42 -28.18
N ARG A 185 13.65 33.26 -28.41
CA ARG A 185 12.99 32.05 -28.92
C ARG A 185 12.32 31.25 -27.82
N GLY A 186 12.54 31.59 -26.55
CA GLY A 186 12.01 30.86 -25.40
C GLY A 186 12.90 29.69 -24.97
N VAL A 187 14.18 29.68 -25.37
CA VAL A 187 15.14 28.65 -24.97
C VAL A 187 15.91 29.09 -23.71
N ILE A 188 16.08 28.17 -22.76
CA ILE A 188 16.78 28.44 -21.50
C ILE A 188 18.28 28.73 -21.72
N ASN A 189 18.77 29.80 -21.10
CA ASN A 189 20.20 30.05 -20.94
C ASN A 189 20.73 29.40 -19.65
N VAL A 190 21.26 28.18 -19.74
CA VAL A 190 21.77 27.44 -18.57
C VAL A 190 22.88 28.19 -17.83
N ALA A 191 23.70 28.99 -18.53
CA ALA A 191 24.76 29.77 -17.91
C ALA A 191 24.26 30.93 -17.03
N SER A 192 22.98 31.30 -17.14
CA SER A 192 22.36 32.32 -16.28
C SER A 192 22.00 31.81 -14.88
N ILE A 193 22.04 30.49 -14.65
CA ILE A 193 21.60 29.89 -13.40
C ILE A 193 22.66 30.16 -12.32
N ASN A 194 22.29 30.98 -11.34
CA ASN A 194 23.16 31.29 -10.20
C ASN A 194 22.87 30.34 -9.02
N PRO A 195 23.82 29.46 -8.65
CA PRO A 195 23.63 28.49 -7.56
C PRO A 195 23.54 29.13 -6.17
N ALA A 196 23.92 30.40 -6.01
CA ALA A 196 23.68 31.13 -4.76
C ALA A 196 22.21 31.57 -4.58
N THR A 197 21.41 31.49 -5.65
CA THR A 197 20.00 31.90 -5.63
C THR A 197 19.04 30.79 -6.06
N SER A 198 19.51 29.85 -6.87
CA SER A 198 18.78 28.66 -7.30
C SER A 198 19.20 27.46 -6.46
N GLY A 199 18.25 26.71 -5.92
CA GLY A 199 18.54 25.60 -5.00
C GLY A 199 17.34 25.15 -4.17
N ALA A 200 17.58 24.20 -3.28
CA ALA A 200 16.60 23.69 -2.33
C ALA A 200 16.81 24.31 -0.94
N TYR A 201 15.85 25.15 -0.52
CA TYR A 201 15.94 25.88 0.74
C TYR A 201 15.24 25.10 1.86
N GLY A 202 15.99 24.63 2.86
CA GLY A 202 15.43 23.95 4.02
C GLY A 202 14.40 24.82 4.77
N THR A 203 13.33 24.21 5.26
CA THR A 203 12.27 24.91 6.02
C THR A 203 12.46 24.82 7.54
N ASP A 204 13.62 24.32 8.00
CA ASP A 204 13.98 24.32 9.43
C ASP A 204 14.42 25.71 9.91
N SER A 205 14.47 25.88 11.24
CA SER A 205 14.78 27.17 11.87
C SER A 205 16.16 27.73 11.49
N ALA A 206 17.18 26.89 11.25
CA ALA A 206 18.51 27.36 10.89
C ALA A 206 18.53 27.87 9.44
N SER A 207 17.91 27.13 8.53
CA SER A 207 17.75 27.53 7.12
C SER A 207 16.94 28.82 6.98
N VAL A 208 15.83 28.96 7.71
CA VAL A 208 15.01 30.17 7.74
C VAL A 208 15.75 31.36 8.36
N ALA A 209 16.50 31.16 9.44
CA ALA A 209 17.33 32.21 10.05
C ALA A 209 18.40 32.73 9.07
N THR A 210 19.03 31.84 8.32
CA THR A 210 20.04 32.19 7.30
C THR A 210 19.43 32.98 6.16
N LEU A 211 18.26 32.56 5.66
CA LEU A 211 17.52 33.28 4.63
C LEU A 211 17.08 34.67 5.10
N THR A 212 16.51 34.78 6.31
CA THR A 212 16.02 36.06 6.86
C THR A 212 17.13 37.04 7.20
N ALA A 213 18.34 36.57 7.52
CA ALA A 213 19.51 37.42 7.73
C ALA A 213 19.95 38.15 6.45
N THR A 214 19.69 37.57 5.28
CA THR A 214 20.09 38.14 3.97
C THR A 214 18.94 38.79 3.21
N ASN A 215 17.70 38.40 3.51
CA ASN A 215 16.48 38.99 2.96
C ASN A 215 15.41 39.02 4.06
N PRO A 216 15.28 40.12 4.83
CA PRO A 216 14.40 40.19 6.00
C PRO A 216 12.92 40.33 5.57
N GLY A 217 12.35 39.24 5.05
CA GLY A 217 10.91 39.08 4.95
C GLY A 217 10.32 38.85 6.34
N THR A 218 9.15 39.43 6.61
CA THR A 218 8.37 39.08 7.81
C THR A 218 7.45 37.91 7.47
N PRO A 219 7.37 36.85 8.29
CA PRO A 219 6.36 35.80 8.10
C PRO A 219 4.97 36.44 8.00
N SER A 220 4.13 35.93 7.08
CA SER A 220 2.76 36.43 6.94
C SER A 220 2.04 36.35 8.30
N PRO A 221 1.57 37.48 8.87
CA PRO A 221 0.93 37.48 10.18
C PRO A 221 -0.29 36.54 10.24
N GLN A 222 -1.02 36.41 9.12
CA GLN A 222 -2.16 35.50 9.01
C GLN A 222 -1.74 34.03 9.06
N VAL A 223 -0.64 33.67 8.40
CA VAL A 223 -0.10 32.30 8.44
C VAL A 223 0.36 31.96 9.86
N VAL A 224 1.11 32.87 10.50
CA VAL A 224 1.58 32.69 11.88
C VAL A 224 0.40 32.51 12.84
N ALA A 225 -0.59 33.41 12.80
CA ALA A 225 -1.76 33.32 13.67
C ALA A 225 -2.54 32.00 13.46
N THR A 226 -2.67 31.55 12.21
CA THR A 226 -3.35 30.28 11.89
C THR A 226 -2.57 29.08 12.41
N VAL A 227 -1.25 29.03 12.19
CA VAL A 227 -0.38 27.95 12.67
C VAL A 227 -0.35 27.91 14.19
N ASP A 228 -0.27 29.05 14.86
CA ASP A 228 -0.27 29.11 16.33
C ASP A 228 -1.61 28.66 16.92
N ALA A 229 -2.74 29.06 16.30
CA ALA A 229 -4.06 28.58 16.70
C ALA A 229 -4.19 27.05 16.54
N LEU A 230 -3.77 26.51 15.39
CA LEU A 230 -3.76 25.06 15.15
C LEU A 230 -2.83 24.33 16.13
N ARG A 231 -1.63 24.86 16.37
CA ARG A 231 -0.67 24.31 17.34
C ARG A 231 -1.29 24.26 18.73
N GLY A 232 -2.00 25.32 19.16
CA GLY A 232 -2.69 25.35 20.45
C GLY A 232 -3.70 24.21 20.60
N VAL A 233 -4.52 23.95 19.57
CA VAL A 233 -5.51 22.85 19.57
C VAL A 233 -4.83 21.48 19.57
N ILE A 234 -3.82 21.28 18.71
CA ILE A 234 -3.10 20.00 18.58
C ILE A 234 -2.38 19.67 19.88
N VAL A 235 -1.58 20.61 20.42
CA VAL A 235 -0.80 20.41 21.65
C VAL A 235 -1.71 20.13 22.84
N ALA A 236 -2.86 20.80 22.95
CA ALA A 236 -3.79 20.56 24.05
C ALA A 236 -4.35 19.13 24.06
N LYS A 237 -4.70 18.59 22.89
CA LYS A 237 -5.22 17.23 22.74
C LYS A 237 -4.12 16.18 22.86
N ASP A 238 -2.98 16.41 22.20
CA ASP A 238 -1.88 15.44 22.15
C ASP A 238 -1.18 15.28 23.51
N ARG A 239 -1.29 16.28 24.40
CA ARG A 239 -0.82 16.21 25.79
C ARG A 239 -1.65 15.26 26.66
N ASN A 240 -2.90 15.00 26.31
CA ASN A 240 -3.80 14.18 27.10
C ASN A 240 -3.62 12.69 26.69
N THR A 241 -2.88 11.91 27.47
CA THR A 241 -2.47 10.54 27.11
C THR A 241 -3.14 9.45 27.95
N PHE A 242 -3.45 8.31 27.32
CA PHE A 242 -4.26 7.21 27.84
C PHE A 242 -3.58 5.84 27.68
N GLY A 243 -2.43 5.65 28.33
CA GLY A 243 -1.63 4.44 28.15
C GLY A 243 -0.67 4.51 26.97
N SER A 244 -0.10 3.37 26.58
CA SER A 244 0.96 3.30 25.57
C SER A 244 0.98 1.99 24.79
N THR A 245 1.61 2.02 23.63
CA THR A 245 1.86 0.87 22.75
C THR A 245 3.32 0.90 22.25
N THR A 246 3.94 -0.27 22.11
CA THR A 246 5.26 -0.43 21.46
C THR A 246 5.14 -0.74 19.97
N THR A 247 3.93 -0.93 19.46
CA THR A 247 3.66 -1.27 18.07
C THR A 247 2.72 -0.25 17.42
N PHE A 248 2.76 -0.21 16.09
CA PHE A 248 1.74 0.43 15.27
C PHE A 248 0.37 -0.25 15.45
N LEU A 249 -0.69 0.54 15.57
CA LEU A 249 -2.07 0.04 15.63
C LEU A 249 -2.74 0.27 14.27
N ASN A 250 -3.08 -0.82 13.60
CA ASN A 250 -3.52 -0.84 12.23
C ASN A 250 -5.01 -0.46 12.09
N GLY A 251 -5.24 0.79 11.72
CA GLY A 251 -6.52 1.36 11.32
C GLY A 251 -6.66 1.55 9.80
N THR A 252 -5.78 0.93 9.01
CA THR A 252 -5.75 1.09 7.55
C THR A 252 -7.08 0.64 6.97
N ARG A 253 -7.67 1.47 6.11
CA ARG A 253 -9.02 1.27 5.58
C ARG A 253 -9.22 -0.11 4.96
N ASP A 254 -8.25 -0.56 4.18
CA ASP A 254 -8.38 -1.81 3.43
C ASP A 254 -8.31 -3.00 4.38
N ASP A 255 -7.45 -2.92 5.40
CA ASP A 255 -7.25 -3.96 6.41
C ASP A 255 -8.46 -4.06 7.36
N VAL A 256 -8.84 -2.97 8.04
CA VAL A 256 -9.95 -2.99 9.02
C VAL A 256 -11.31 -3.36 8.42
N ARG A 257 -11.42 -3.35 7.09
CA ARG A 257 -12.64 -3.68 6.33
C ARG A 257 -12.61 -5.03 5.63
N THR A 258 -11.55 -5.81 5.78
CA THR A 258 -11.41 -7.10 5.09
C THR A 258 -10.82 -8.21 5.95
N GLN A 259 -10.15 -7.87 7.06
CA GLN A 259 -9.41 -8.80 7.90
C GLN A 259 -9.42 -8.39 9.39
N GLU A 260 -8.88 -9.25 10.26
CA GLU A 260 -8.57 -8.88 11.64
C GLU A 260 -7.51 -7.77 11.65
N THR A 261 -7.61 -6.86 12.62
CA THR A 261 -6.54 -5.89 12.89
C THR A 261 -6.39 -5.70 14.40
N ASN A 262 -5.18 -5.39 14.86
CA ASN A 262 -4.93 -5.14 16.27
C ASN A 262 -5.72 -3.93 16.82
N LEU A 263 -5.91 -2.86 16.03
CA LEU A 263 -6.75 -1.71 16.43
C LEU A 263 -8.25 -2.06 16.42
N GLY A 264 -8.69 -2.87 15.45
CA GLY A 264 -10.04 -3.42 15.42
C GLY A 264 -10.36 -4.20 16.69
N ASN A 265 -9.46 -5.11 17.07
CA ASN A 265 -9.54 -5.89 18.30
C ASN A 265 -9.58 -5.00 19.55
N LEU A 266 -8.61 -4.09 19.69
CA LEU A 266 -8.51 -3.19 20.84
C LEU A 266 -9.76 -2.33 21.04
N THR A 267 -10.31 -1.78 19.96
CA THR A 267 -11.47 -0.89 20.06
C THR A 267 -12.79 -1.65 20.25
N ALA A 268 -12.89 -2.91 19.82
CA ALA A 268 -14.02 -3.78 20.18
C ALA A 268 -13.92 -4.25 21.64
N ASP A 269 -12.72 -4.60 22.11
CA ASP A 269 -12.48 -4.97 23.51
C ASP A 269 -12.72 -3.77 24.46
N ALA A 270 -12.40 -2.55 24.02
CA ALA A 270 -12.71 -1.33 24.76
C ALA A 270 -14.23 -1.08 24.89
N ASN A 271 -15.00 -1.32 23.82
CA ASN A 271 -16.46 -1.22 23.88
C ASN A 271 -17.03 -2.24 24.87
N LEU A 272 -16.51 -3.48 24.86
CA LEU A 272 -16.87 -4.52 25.81
C LEU A 272 -16.52 -4.13 27.26
N PHE A 273 -15.32 -3.57 27.47
CA PHE A 273 -14.86 -3.07 28.77
C PHE A 273 -15.79 -1.99 29.34
N ALA A 274 -16.15 -0.99 28.52
CA ALA A 274 -17.05 0.07 28.94
C ALA A 274 -18.49 -0.43 29.20
N ALA A 275 -18.99 -1.32 28.34
CA ALA A 275 -20.31 -1.92 28.51
C ALA A 275 -20.44 -2.70 29.83
N ARG A 276 -19.40 -3.44 30.22
CA ARG A 276 -19.36 -4.21 31.47
C ARG A 276 -19.34 -3.37 32.74
N GLN A 277 -18.96 -2.09 32.66
CA GLN A 277 -19.11 -1.16 33.78
C GLN A 277 -20.59 -0.84 34.06
N VAL A 278 -21.47 -1.01 33.08
CA VAL A 278 -22.91 -0.76 33.18
C VAL A 278 -23.69 -2.06 33.37
N ASP A 279 -23.33 -3.09 32.60
CA ASP A 279 -23.98 -4.40 32.62
C ASP A 279 -22.91 -5.50 32.55
N PRO A 280 -22.56 -6.15 33.68
CA PRO A 280 -21.48 -7.14 33.71
C PRO A 280 -21.81 -8.42 32.91
N THR A 281 -23.06 -8.59 32.46
CA THR A 281 -23.48 -9.76 31.67
C THR A 281 -23.11 -9.65 30.19
N VAL A 282 -22.65 -8.48 29.72
CA VAL A 282 -22.25 -8.26 28.32
C VAL A 282 -21.05 -9.16 27.98
N THR A 283 -21.20 -10.00 26.95
CA THR A 283 -20.16 -10.95 26.52
C THR A 283 -19.58 -10.63 25.16
N ILE A 284 -20.31 -9.96 24.28
CA ILE A 284 -19.92 -9.76 22.88
C ILE A 284 -19.93 -8.27 22.52
N SER A 285 -18.94 -7.83 21.76
CA SER A 285 -18.93 -6.53 21.10
C SER A 285 -18.90 -6.69 19.58
N PHE A 286 -19.75 -5.93 18.88
CA PHE A 286 -19.68 -5.73 17.44
C PHE A 286 -19.44 -4.27 17.11
N LYS A 287 -18.58 -4.03 16.12
CA LYS A 287 -18.47 -2.75 15.44
C LYS A 287 -18.07 -2.93 13.99
N ASN A 288 -18.38 -1.96 13.13
CA ASN A 288 -18.02 -2.01 11.72
C ASN A 288 -16.63 -1.37 11.49
N GLY A 289 -15.82 -1.95 10.62
CA GLY A 289 -14.52 -1.42 10.23
C GLY A 289 -14.61 -0.02 9.61
N GLY A 290 -15.76 0.33 9.02
CA GLY A 290 -16.06 1.67 8.51
C GLY A 290 -16.00 2.79 9.56
N GLY A 291 -16.17 2.45 10.84
CA GLY A 291 -16.06 3.36 11.99
C GLY A 291 -14.63 3.67 12.43
N ILE A 292 -13.64 2.87 12.00
CA ILE A 292 -12.21 3.10 12.24
C ILE A 292 -11.64 3.87 11.05
N ARG A 293 -11.08 5.04 11.31
CA ARG A 293 -10.82 6.07 10.29
C ARG A 293 -9.35 6.38 10.07
N ASP A 294 -8.50 5.94 10.98
CA ASP A 294 -7.08 6.26 10.95
C ASP A 294 -6.28 5.29 11.81
N ASN A 295 -5.00 5.20 11.51
CA ASN A 295 -4.02 4.43 12.29
C ASN A 295 -3.68 5.16 13.60
N ILE A 296 -3.14 4.41 14.57
CA ILE A 296 -2.45 5.00 15.72
C ILE A 296 -0.99 4.58 15.65
N GLY A 297 -0.14 5.54 15.29
CA GLY A 297 1.26 5.30 14.95
C GLY A 297 1.70 6.13 13.77
N ALA A 298 2.95 5.98 13.37
CA ALA A 298 3.50 6.61 12.19
C ALA A 298 3.82 5.56 11.13
N VAL A 299 3.71 5.95 9.87
CA VAL A 299 4.13 5.17 8.72
C VAL A 299 5.22 5.98 8.03
N ASP A 300 6.39 5.38 7.76
CA ASP A 300 7.49 6.08 7.10
C ASP A 300 7.10 6.44 5.66
N GLY A 301 6.82 7.72 5.44
CA GLY A 301 6.47 8.25 4.14
C GLY A 301 7.66 8.43 3.20
N SER A 302 8.77 7.70 3.35
CA SER A 302 9.85 7.68 2.35
C SER A 302 9.37 7.02 1.05
N GLY A 303 8.52 7.73 0.29
CA GLY A 303 8.25 7.44 -1.11
C GLY A 303 9.56 7.25 -1.88
N GLY A 304 9.56 6.29 -2.80
CA GLY A 304 10.74 5.94 -3.61
C GLY A 304 11.50 4.68 -3.18
N VAL A 305 11.09 3.96 -2.13
CA VAL A 305 11.68 2.63 -1.84
C VAL A 305 11.10 1.59 -2.80
N VAL A 306 11.93 1.15 -3.75
CA VAL A 306 11.68 -0.05 -4.56
C VAL A 306 11.71 -1.25 -3.62
N GLY A 307 10.60 -1.98 -3.46
CA GLY A 307 10.51 -3.19 -2.62
C GLY A 307 9.44 -3.19 -1.52
N GLY A 308 8.68 -2.11 -1.33
CA GLY A 308 7.30 -2.22 -0.83
C GLY A 308 7.04 -2.63 0.63
N GLN A 309 7.94 -2.38 1.59
CA GLN A 309 7.56 -2.35 3.02
C GLN A 309 7.69 -0.94 3.57
N VAL A 310 6.53 -0.34 3.87
CA VAL A 310 6.47 0.94 4.55
C VAL A 310 6.71 0.70 6.04
N ALA A 311 7.76 1.27 6.62
CA ALA A 311 8.05 1.05 8.03
C ALA A 311 6.92 1.61 8.90
N LYS A 312 6.39 0.77 9.79
CA LYS A 312 5.30 1.10 10.71
C LYS A 312 5.86 1.26 12.13
N PHE A 313 5.60 2.41 12.75
CA PHE A 313 6.14 2.79 14.05
C PHE A 313 5.01 3.05 15.06
N PRO A 314 5.26 2.88 16.37
CA PRO A 314 4.33 3.34 17.40
C PRO A 314 4.09 4.86 17.32
N PRO A 315 3.12 5.40 18.08
CA PRO A 315 2.87 6.84 18.13
C PRO A 315 4.15 7.64 18.37
N PRO A 316 4.47 8.64 17.52
CA PRO A 316 5.70 9.40 17.68
C PRO A 316 5.65 10.29 18.92
N ALA A 317 6.82 10.62 19.46
CA ALA A 317 6.93 11.62 20.53
C ALA A 317 6.53 13.02 20.01
N ASN A 318 5.93 13.83 20.88
CA ASN A 318 5.69 15.25 20.63
C ASN A 318 6.20 16.09 21.82
N PRO A 319 7.42 16.66 21.71
CA PRO A 319 8.00 17.48 22.77
C PRO A 319 7.16 18.70 23.16
N LEU A 320 6.41 19.31 22.22
CA LEU A 320 5.55 20.48 22.51
C LEU A 320 4.37 20.10 23.40
N ALA A 321 3.89 18.87 23.27
CA ALA A 321 2.82 18.30 24.09
C ALA A 321 3.33 17.61 25.36
N ASN A 322 4.65 17.42 25.50
CA ASN A 322 5.26 16.53 26.50
C ASN A 322 4.76 15.07 26.37
N LYS A 323 4.44 14.66 25.15
CA LYS A 323 4.06 13.29 24.79
C LYS A 323 5.33 12.51 24.42
N ARG A 324 5.51 11.34 25.04
CA ARG A 324 6.60 10.40 24.76
C ARG A 324 6.19 9.46 23.64
N GLU A 325 7.18 8.89 22.96
CA GLU A 325 6.96 7.84 21.97
C GLU A 325 6.16 6.67 22.57
N GLY A 326 5.26 6.10 21.78
CA GLY A 326 4.35 5.03 22.19
C GLY A 326 3.11 5.48 22.96
N GLN A 327 3.08 6.69 23.53
CA GLN A 327 1.89 7.14 24.26
C GLN A 327 0.71 7.38 23.31
N ILE A 328 -0.46 6.86 23.69
CA ILE A 328 -1.71 7.06 22.94
C ILE A 328 -2.38 8.31 23.50
N SER A 329 -2.64 9.31 22.67
CA SER A 329 -3.22 10.59 23.07
C SER A 329 -4.71 10.72 22.70
N GLN A 330 -5.39 11.72 23.25
CA GLN A 330 -6.72 12.13 22.80
C GLN A 330 -6.73 12.44 21.30
N LEU A 331 -5.67 13.05 20.76
CA LEU A 331 -5.58 13.36 19.33
C LEU A 331 -5.56 12.08 18.49
N ASP A 332 -4.79 11.07 18.91
CA ASP A 332 -4.72 9.77 18.21
C ASP A 332 -6.11 9.10 18.22
N ILE A 333 -6.76 9.07 19.38
CA ILE A 333 -8.09 8.45 19.55
C ILE A 333 -9.16 9.18 18.73
N GLU A 334 -9.19 10.52 18.77
CA GLU A 334 -10.15 11.31 17.99
C GLU A 334 -9.95 11.14 16.49
N ASN A 335 -8.70 11.03 16.02
CA ASN A 335 -8.40 10.80 14.61
C ASN A 335 -8.80 9.40 14.15
N SER A 336 -8.58 8.37 14.97
CA SER A 336 -8.96 6.99 14.63
C SER A 336 -10.45 6.72 14.77
N LEU A 337 -11.14 7.36 15.72
CA LEU A 337 -12.57 7.15 16.03
C LEU A 337 -13.39 8.44 15.84
N ARG A 338 -13.27 9.07 14.67
CA ARG A 338 -13.77 10.45 14.38
C ARG A 338 -15.26 10.66 14.62
N PHE A 339 -16.08 9.63 14.47
CA PHE A 339 -17.52 9.73 14.64
C PHE A 339 -17.97 9.73 16.10
N ASN A 340 -17.13 9.21 17.01
CA ASN A 340 -17.41 9.05 18.43
C ASN A 340 -18.81 8.48 18.72
N ASN A 341 -19.16 7.34 18.10
CA ASN A 341 -20.49 6.77 18.27
C ASN A 341 -20.77 6.46 19.74
N THR A 342 -22.04 6.53 20.13
CA THR A 342 -22.45 6.08 21.46
C THR A 342 -22.62 4.57 21.44
N LEU A 343 -22.45 3.92 22.59
CA LEU A 343 -22.61 2.49 22.74
C LEU A 343 -24.08 2.14 23.06
N THR A 344 -24.56 1.05 22.49
CA THR A 344 -25.91 0.53 22.69
C THR A 344 -25.81 -0.94 23.08
N LEU A 345 -26.50 -1.32 24.15
CA LEU A 345 -26.63 -2.71 24.59
C LEU A 345 -27.90 -3.34 24.03
N LEU A 346 -27.80 -4.58 23.57
CA LEU A 346 -28.88 -5.40 23.03
C LEU A 346 -28.73 -6.84 23.51
N THR A 347 -29.83 -7.55 23.64
CA THR A 347 -29.85 -8.99 23.92
C THR A 347 -30.26 -9.73 22.65
N LEU A 348 -29.34 -10.47 22.05
CA LEU A 348 -29.54 -11.17 20.78
C LEU A 348 -29.61 -12.67 20.97
N THR A 349 -30.35 -13.38 20.11
CA THR A 349 -30.31 -14.84 20.09
C THR A 349 -29.08 -15.36 19.35
N ALA A 350 -28.72 -16.63 19.55
CA ALA A 350 -27.69 -17.32 18.77
C ALA A 350 -27.90 -17.18 17.25
N ARG A 351 -29.14 -17.34 16.79
CA ARG A 351 -29.50 -17.14 15.37
C ARG A 351 -29.25 -15.71 14.89
N GLN A 352 -29.63 -14.71 15.70
CA GLN A 352 -29.42 -13.30 15.34
C GLN A 352 -27.94 -12.91 15.32
N ILE A 353 -27.10 -13.53 16.17
CA ILE A 353 -25.65 -13.33 16.12
C ILE A 353 -25.06 -13.88 14.83
N GLN A 354 -25.47 -15.07 14.40
CA GLN A 354 -25.07 -15.61 13.10
C GLN A 354 -25.44 -14.63 11.98
N GLU A 355 -26.67 -14.11 11.99
CA GLU A 355 -27.13 -13.17 10.97
C GLU A 355 -26.33 -11.86 10.95
N VAL A 356 -25.95 -11.31 12.10
CA VAL A 356 -25.11 -10.10 12.19
C VAL A 356 -23.75 -10.33 11.54
N LEU A 357 -23.12 -11.48 11.80
CA LEU A 357 -21.81 -11.81 11.24
C LEU A 357 -21.90 -12.13 9.74
N GLU A 358 -22.92 -12.88 9.32
CA GLU A 358 -23.21 -13.15 7.91
C GLU A 358 -23.38 -11.85 7.10
N HIS A 359 -24.18 -10.92 7.62
CA HIS A 359 -24.34 -9.60 7.02
C HIS A 359 -23.00 -8.86 6.87
N GLY A 360 -22.20 -8.88 7.94
CA GLY A 360 -20.91 -8.19 7.98
C GLY A 360 -19.93 -8.68 6.91
N VAL A 361 -19.91 -9.98 6.62
CA VAL A 361 -19.00 -10.58 5.62
C VAL A 361 -19.63 -10.83 4.26
N ALA A 362 -20.92 -10.52 4.05
CA ALA A 362 -21.61 -10.86 2.81
C ALA A 362 -21.07 -10.14 1.55
N ASP A 363 -20.39 -8.99 1.69
CA ASP A 363 -19.78 -8.25 0.58
C ASP A 363 -18.26 -8.45 0.47
N SER A 364 -17.67 -9.31 1.32
CA SER A 364 -16.24 -9.62 1.25
C SER A 364 -15.90 -10.28 -0.08
N ALA A 365 -15.02 -9.68 -0.86
CA ALA A 365 -14.52 -10.19 -2.12
C ALA A 365 -13.20 -9.48 -2.48
N PRO A 366 -12.37 -10.06 -3.37
CA PRO A 366 -11.12 -9.44 -3.80
C PRO A 366 -11.29 -7.98 -4.24
N GLY A 367 -10.46 -7.07 -3.72
CA GLY A 367 -10.48 -5.64 -4.04
C GLY A 367 -11.69 -4.85 -3.49
N ARG A 368 -12.58 -5.48 -2.70
CA ARG A 368 -13.74 -4.80 -2.09
C ARG A 368 -13.42 -4.43 -0.64
N THR A 369 -13.74 -3.19 -0.24
CA THR A 369 -13.49 -2.67 1.12
C THR A 369 -14.79 -2.20 1.79
N PRO A 370 -15.75 -3.11 2.02
CA PRO A 370 -17.06 -2.77 2.55
C PRO A 370 -16.96 -2.20 3.97
N GLY A 371 -17.64 -1.09 4.24
CA GLY A 371 -17.63 -0.48 5.58
C GLY A 371 -18.19 -1.41 6.68
N ARG A 372 -19.09 -2.31 6.28
CA ARG A 372 -19.85 -3.22 7.15
C ARG A 372 -19.06 -4.44 7.66
N PHE A 373 -17.79 -4.61 7.29
CA PHE A 373 -17.00 -5.72 7.82
C PHE A 373 -16.87 -5.62 9.35
N PRO A 374 -17.14 -6.68 10.11
CA PRO A 374 -17.19 -6.60 11.56
C PRO A 374 -15.81 -6.73 12.20
N GLN A 375 -15.46 -5.82 13.09
CA GLN A 375 -14.44 -6.02 14.13
C GLN A 375 -15.16 -6.45 15.43
N VAL A 376 -14.55 -7.35 16.19
CA VAL A 376 -15.26 -8.08 17.26
C VAL A 376 -14.45 -8.21 18.56
N GLY A 377 -15.17 -8.29 19.68
CA GLY A 377 -14.62 -8.57 21.01
C GLY A 377 -15.48 -9.58 21.74
N GLY A 378 -14.87 -10.51 22.49
CA GLY A 378 -15.58 -11.59 23.20
C GLY A 378 -16.23 -12.66 22.32
N VAL A 379 -15.98 -12.63 21.01
CA VAL A 379 -16.40 -13.64 20.04
C VAL A 379 -15.31 -13.84 19.00
N ASN A 380 -15.09 -15.09 18.60
CA ASN A 380 -14.27 -15.46 17.46
C ASN A 380 -15.18 -16.01 16.37
N PHE A 381 -14.88 -15.74 15.12
CA PHE A 381 -15.61 -16.35 14.01
C PHE A 381 -14.70 -16.69 12.83
N THR A 382 -15.18 -17.62 12.01
CA THR A 382 -14.50 -18.09 10.80
C THR A 382 -15.50 -18.03 9.65
N PHE A 383 -15.05 -17.57 8.49
CA PHE A 383 -15.90 -17.43 7.32
C PHE A 383 -15.16 -17.80 6.03
N ASP A 384 -15.95 -18.11 5.01
CA ASP A 384 -15.49 -18.50 3.70
C ASP A 384 -16.14 -17.64 2.62
N VAL A 385 -15.35 -16.79 1.97
CA VAL A 385 -15.84 -15.90 0.89
C VAL A 385 -16.33 -16.66 -0.35
N ASN A 386 -15.89 -17.92 -0.53
CA ASN A 386 -16.28 -18.77 -1.65
C ASN A 386 -17.66 -19.41 -1.45
N ARG A 387 -18.27 -19.28 -0.26
CA ARG A 387 -19.66 -19.66 -0.03
C ARG A 387 -20.62 -18.53 -0.44
N PRO A 388 -21.88 -18.86 -0.80
CA PRO A 388 -22.89 -17.85 -1.12
C PRO A 388 -23.03 -16.81 -0.01
N ALA A 389 -23.24 -15.54 -0.39
CA ALA A 389 -23.50 -14.47 0.57
C ALA A 389 -24.66 -14.84 1.51
N ASN A 390 -24.53 -14.48 2.78
CA ASN A 390 -25.42 -14.90 3.89
C ASN A 390 -25.36 -16.40 4.26
N ASN A 391 -24.37 -17.14 3.77
CA ASN A 391 -24.03 -18.50 4.20
C ASN A 391 -22.50 -18.69 4.23
N ARG A 392 -21.76 -17.66 4.64
CA ARG A 392 -20.30 -17.63 4.64
C ARG A 392 -19.69 -18.04 5.97
N VAL A 393 -20.37 -17.80 7.08
CA VAL A 393 -19.83 -18.04 8.42
C VAL A 393 -19.89 -19.53 8.73
N THR A 394 -18.72 -20.13 8.98
CA THR A 394 -18.58 -21.56 9.27
C THR A 394 -18.47 -21.85 10.76
N ASN A 395 -17.91 -20.95 11.55
CA ASN A 395 -17.75 -21.14 12.99
C ASN A 395 -17.96 -19.82 13.73
N ILE A 396 -18.61 -19.89 14.90
CA ILE A 396 -18.75 -18.76 15.84
C ILE A 396 -18.59 -19.33 17.25
N THR A 397 -17.63 -18.81 18.01
CA THR A 397 -17.42 -19.17 19.42
C THR A 397 -17.39 -17.92 20.29
N VAL A 398 -18.09 -17.95 21.42
CA VAL A 398 -18.06 -16.89 22.42
C VAL A 398 -16.95 -17.20 23.42
N VAL A 399 -16.15 -16.21 23.76
CA VAL A 399 -14.98 -16.36 24.64
C VAL A 399 -15.05 -15.41 25.83
N ASN A 400 -14.48 -15.82 26.96
CA ASN A 400 -14.31 -14.94 28.12
C ASN A 400 -13.04 -14.07 28.01
N GLU A 401 -12.76 -13.23 29.01
CA GLU A 401 -11.54 -12.38 29.02
C GLU A 401 -10.23 -13.18 29.00
N ALA A 402 -10.23 -14.42 29.47
CA ALA A 402 -9.07 -15.31 29.41
C ALA A 402 -8.93 -16.02 28.05
N GLY A 403 -9.79 -15.72 27.07
CA GLY A 403 -9.81 -16.37 25.76
C GLY A 403 -10.39 -17.78 25.76
N GLN A 404 -10.97 -18.24 26.88
CA GLN A 404 -11.58 -19.56 26.98
C GLN A 404 -12.96 -19.55 26.32
N VAL A 405 -13.24 -20.58 25.51
CA VAL A 405 -14.55 -20.77 24.88
C VAL A 405 -15.60 -21.06 25.96
N ILE A 406 -16.65 -20.25 26.00
CA ILE A 406 -17.78 -20.39 26.94
C ILE A 406 -19.08 -20.80 26.23
N ASP A 407 -19.18 -20.60 24.92
CA ASP A 407 -20.29 -21.10 24.08
C ASP A 407 -19.82 -21.28 22.63
N THR A 408 -20.41 -22.23 21.91
CA THR A 408 -20.25 -22.39 20.46
C THR A 408 -21.59 -22.13 19.79
N ILE A 409 -21.68 -21.08 18.99
CA ILE A 409 -22.92 -20.65 18.31
C ILE A 409 -23.08 -21.37 16.97
N VAL A 410 -22.02 -21.41 16.17
CA VAL A 410 -22.00 -22.11 14.87
C VAL A 410 -20.79 -23.03 14.81
N ASN A 411 -20.98 -24.23 14.28
CA ASN A 411 -19.91 -25.16 13.93
C ASN A 411 -20.18 -25.76 12.56
N SER A 412 -19.18 -25.73 11.67
CA SER A 412 -19.29 -26.22 10.29
C SER A 412 -20.46 -25.62 9.49
N GLY A 413 -20.85 -24.38 9.81
CA GLY A 413 -21.96 -23.65 9.17
C GLY A 413 -23.34 -23.91 9.77
N GLU A 414 -23.44 -24.78 10.79
CA GLU A 414 -24.69 -25.12 11.45
C GLU A 414 -24.80 -24.52 12.85
N LEU A 415 -25.99 -24.06 13.23
CA LEU A 415 -26.27 -23.58 14.59
C LEU A 415 -26.14 -24.73 15.59
N VAL A 416 -25.38 -24.50 16.65
CA VAL A 416 -25.20 -25.46 17.74
C VAL A 416 -26.13 -25.08 18.89
N GLY A 417 -26.83 -26.06 19.47
CA GLY A 417 -27.72 -25.86 20.63
C GLY A 417 -29.02 -25.11 20.29
N ASN A 418 -29.66 -24.54 21.31
CA ASN A 418 -30.92 -23.80 21.15
C ASN A 418 -30.69 -22.49 20.37
N PRO A 419 -31.27 -22.28 19.18
CA PRO A 419 -31.09 -21.06 18.38
C PRO A 419 -31.63 -19.79 19.06
N ASP A 420 -32.52 -19.93 20.05
CA ASP A 420 -33.15 -18.82 20.78
C ASP A 420 -32.45 -18.48 22.10
N ARG A 421 -31.40 -19.22 22.49
CA ARG A 421 -30.58 -18.82 23.64
C ARG A 421 -29.95 -17.46 23.38
N THR A 422 -29.79 -16.67 24.43
CA THR A 422 -29.48 -15.24 24.29
C THR A 422 -28.12 -14.86 24.85
N PHE A 423 -27.56 -13.80 24.28
CA PHE A 423 -26.31 -13.19 24.71
C PHE A 423 -26.50 -11.68 24.81
N ARG A 424 -25.86 -11.08 25.80
CA ARG A 424 -25.84 -9.63 25.97
C ARG A 424 -24.69 -9.04 25.16
N VAL A 425 -25.02 -8.11 24.28
CA VAL A 425 -24.16 -7.57 23.22
C VAL A 425 -24.04 -6.06 23.39
N VAL A 426 -22.85 -5.50 23.16
CA VAL A 426 -22.66 -4.07 22.91
C VAL A 426 -22.35 -3.82 21.44
N THR A 427 -22.99 -2.80 20.86
CA THR A 427 -22.73 -2.33 19.50
C THR A 427 -22.75 -0.80 19.46
N LEU A 428 -22.51 -0.22 18.29
CA LEU A 428 -22.58 1.22 18.08
C LEU A 428 -24.02 1.66 17.82
N ASN A 429 -24.41 2.83 18.32
CA ASN A 429 -25.72 3.41 18.03
C ASN A 429 -25.93 3.64 16.53
N PHE A 430 -24.87 3.91 15.77
CA PHE A 430 -24.91 3.96 14.31
C PHE A 430 -25.47 2.66 13.71
N LEU A 431 -25.08 1.50 14.25
CA LEU A 431 -25.57 0.19 13.79
C LEU A 431 -26.94 -0.16 14.39
N ALA A 432 -27.25 0.33 15.60
CA ALA A 432 -28.48 0.03 16.31
C ALA A 432 -29.67 0.96 15.99
N ASN A 433 -29.42 2.15 15.47
CA ASN A 433 -30.45 3.12 15.05
C ASN A 433 -30.87 2.85 13.62
N GLU A 434 -32.15 3.03 13.31
CA GLU A 434 -32.63 2.97 11.92
C GLU A 434 -31.88 3.98 11.04
N SER A 435 -31.33 3.49 9.94
CA SER A 435 -30.66 4.28 8.90
C SER A 435 -31.64 5.17 8.14
N ALA A 436 -32.88 4.72 8.01
CA ALA A 436 -34.01 5.49 7.50
C ALA A 436 -35.30 5.08 8.24
N PRO A 437 -36.24 6.01 8.48
CA PRO A 437 -37.49 5.70 9.18
C PRO A 437 -38.24 4.53 8.56
N GLY A 438 -38.54 3.50 9.36
CA GLY A 438 -39.28 2.31 8.95
C GLY A 438 -38.47 1.31 8.11
N SER A 439 -37.17 1.52 7.94
CA SER A 439 -36.30 0.57 7.20
C SER A 439 -36.10 -0.75 7.94
N GLY A 440 -36.18 -0.75 9.28
CA GLY A 440 -35.76 -1.87 10.11
C GLY A 440 -34.25 -2.18 10.00
N LEU A 441 -33.45 -1.37 9.31
CA LEU A 441 -32.03 -1.59 9.08
C LEU A 441 -31.22 -0.44 9.62
N GLY A 442 -30.12 -0.75 10.30
CA GLY A 442 -29.22 0.23 10.89
C GLY A 442 -28.21 0.78 9.92
N GLY A 443 -27.28 1.58 10.43
CA GLY A 443 -26.09 2.00 9.70
C GLY A 443 -25.37 0.79 9.10
N ASP A 444 -24.81 0.96 7.90
CA ASP A 444 -24.21 -0.14 7.12
C ASP A 444 -25.17 -1.34 6.91
N GLN A 445 -26.49 -1.07 6.95
CA GLN A 445 -27.58 -2.03 6.76
C GLN A 445 -27.66 -3.15 7.81
N TYR A 446 -27.05 -2.97 8.99
CA TYR A 446 -27.09 -4.00 10.01
C TYR A 446 -28.51 -4.27 10.53
N PRO A 447 -28.88 -5.52 10.86
CA PRO A 447 -30.26 -5.91 11.19
C PRO A 447 -30.71 -5.57 12.62
N PHE A 448 -29.92 -4.85 13.42
CA PHE A 448 -30.25 -4.58 14.83
C PHE A 448 -31.62 -3.91 15.04
N PRO A 449 -32.05 -2.89 14.28
CA PRO A 449 -33.38 -2.31 14.46
C PRO A 449 -34.51 -3.32 14.17
N ARG A 450 -34.32 -4.20 13.18
CA ARG A 450 -35.26 -5.28 12.88
C ARG A 450 -35.48 -6.18 14.10
N PHE A 451 -34.41 -6.57 14.77
CA PHE A 451 -34.50 -7.40 15.97
C PHE A 451 -35.26 -6.73 17.11
N VAL A 452 -35.10 -5.40 17.26
CA VAL A 452 -35.86 -4.61 18.24
C VAL A 452 -37.34 -4.58 17.89
N ASN A 453 -37.67 -4.39 16.61
CA ASN A 453 -39.06 -4.39 16.12
C ASN A 453 -39.72 -5.79 16.25
N GLU A 454 -38.96 -6.86 16.05
CA GLU A 454 -39.42 -8.24 16.22
C GLU A 454 -39.77 -8.55 17.70
N ASN A 455 -38.93 -8.13 18.65
CA ASN A 455 -39.17 -8.35 20.08
C ASN A 455 -38.39 -7.36 20.97
N ALA A 456 -39.01 -6.21 21.27
CA ALA A 456 -38.42 -5.16 22.10
C ALA A 456 -38.13 -5.61 23.55
N GLN A 457 -38.98 -6.47 24.11
CA GLN A 457 -38.83 -6.97 25.48
C GLN A 457 -37.60 -7.88 25.62
N ARG A 458 -37.41 -8.81 24.67
CA ARG A 458 -36.22 -9.68 24.66
C ARG A 458 -34.96 -8.87 24.37
N THR A 459 -34.99 -8.00 23.36
CA THR A 459 -33.80 -7.24 22.96
C THR A 459 -33.33 -6.28 24.04
N ASN A 460 -34.24 -5.79 24.91
CA ASN A 460 -33.92 -4.98 26.08
C ASN A 460 -32.85 -3.91 25.76
N ARG A 461 -33.16 -3.08 24.75
CA ARG A 461 -32.22 -2.08 24.23
C ARG A 461 -31.91 -1.03 25.30
N VAL A 462 -30.62 -0.78 25.53
CA VAL A 462 -30.15 0.27 26.44
C VAL A 462 -29.07 1.10 25.75
N ASP A 463 -29.36 2.37 25.47
CA ASP A 463 -28.36 3.32 24.97
C ASP A 463 -27.57 3.89 26.15
N LEU A 464 -26.23 3.78 26.11
CA LEU A 464 -25.38 4.19 27.24
C LEU A 464 -25.22 5.71 27.38
N VAL A 465 -25.66 6.46 26.37
CA VAL A 465 -25.69 7.92 26.38
C VAL A 465 -27.14 8.37 26.20
N PRO A 466 -27.69 9.21 27.09
CA PRO A 466 -29.05 9.71 26.95
C PRO A 466 -29.26 10.49 25.65
N ALA A 467 -30.43 10.31 25.04
CA ALA A 467 -30.84 11.05 23.86
C ALA A 467 -30.75 12.58 24.11
N GLY A 468 -30.24 13.31 23.11
CA GLY A 468 -30.02 14.76 23.20
C GLY A 468 -28.69 15.18 23.84
N THR A 469 -27.91 14.24 24.39
CA THR A 469 -26.54 14.53 24.84
C THR A 469 -25.61 14.68 23.63
N THR A 470 -24.87 15.78 23.54
CA THR A 470 -23.83 15.95 22.52
C THR A 470 -22.64 15.04 22.86
N PRO A 471 -22.27 14.08 22.00
CA PRO A 471 -21.10 13.23 22.24
C PRO A 471 -19.83 14.08 22.27
N GLY A 472 -19.01 13.88 23.29
CA GLY A 472 -17.70 14.50 23.43
C GLY A 472 -16.71 13.48 23.98
N PHE A 473 -15.41 13.78 23.88
CA PHE A 473 -14.34 12.85 24.25
C PHE A 473 -14.46 12.31 25.68
N ASN A 474 -14.96 13.12 26.62
CA ASN A 474 -15.09 12.76 28.03
C ASN A 474 -16.45 12.13 28.42
N VAL A 475 -17.37 11.95 27.47
CA VAL A 475 -18.72 11.43 27.75
C VAL A 475 -18.67 9.90 27.86
N ALA A 476 -18.98 9.37 29.05
CA ALA A 476 -19.07 7.93 29.28
C ALA A 476 -20.12 7.28 28.36
N GLY A 477 -19.86 6.05 27.92
CA GLY A 477 -20.72 5.37 26.94
C GLY A 477 -20.48 5.77 25.49
N THR A 478 -19.42 6.54 25.19
CA THR A 478 -18.96 6.80 23.80
C THR A 478 -17.74 5.96 23.46
N GLU A 479 -17.51 5.68 22.17
CA GLU A 479 -16.37 4.90 21.70
C GLU A 479 -15.01 5.52 22.07
N GLN A 480 -14.85 6.84 21.94
CA GLN A 480 -13.58 7.49 22.28
C GLN A 480 -13.28 7.38 23.77
N LYS A 481 -14.29 7.63 24.63
CA LYS A 481 -14.13 7.49 26.08
C LYS A 481 -13.88 6.04 26.49
N ALA A 482 -14.56 5.08 25.85
CA ALA A 482 -14.36 3.66 26.10
C ALA A 482 -12.92 3.24 25.79
N PHE A 483 -12.38 3.66 24.64
CA PHE A 483 -11.00 3.33 24.25
C PHE A 483 -9.95 4.04 25.11
N ALA A 484 -10.19 5.29 25.50
CA ALA A 484 -9.33 6.03 26.42
C ALA A 484 -9.27 5.35 27.80
N ASP A 485 -10.42 5.00 28.38
CA ASP A 485 -10.49 4.36 29.70
C ASP A 485 -9.88 2.96 29.69
N PHE A 486 -10.19 2.17 28.65
CA PHE A 486 -9.62 0.84 28.47
C PHE A 486 -8.09 0.91 28.36
N SER A 487 -7.57 1.81 27.53
CA SER A 487 -6.13 1.95 27.31
C SER A 487 -5.40 2.45 28.55
N ALA A 488 -5.99 3.39 29.30
CA ALA A 488 -5.46 3.82 30.59
C ALA A 488 -5.48 2.70 31.63
N ALA A 489 -6.53 1.90 31.68
CA ALA A 489 -6.68 0.79 32.63
C ALA A 489 -5.73 -0.38 32.34
N ARG A 490 -5.49 -0.70 31.05
CA ARG A 490 -4.72 -1.88 30.64
C ARG A 490 -3.27 -1.58 30.28
N PHE A 491 -2.97 -0.37 29.76
CA PHE A 491 -1.69 -0.07 29.10
C PHE A 491 -0.94 1.16 29.64
N SER A 492 -1.30 1.64 30.83
CA SER A 492 -0.59 2.75 31.50
C SER A 492 0.76 2.33 32.10
N THR A 493 0.88 1.08 32.56
CA THR A 493 2.12 0.55 33.15
C THR A 493 2.85 -0.37 32.18
N THR A 494 2.14 -1.30 31.55
CA THR A 494 2.68 -2.22 30.55
C THR A 494 2.13 -1.84 29.17
N PRO A 495 2.97 -1.36 28.24
CA PRO A 495 2.49 -0.99 26.92
C PRO A 495 1.85 -2.17 26.18
N PHE A 496 0.84 -1.90 25.36
CA PHE A 496 0.35 -2.86 24.39
C PHE A 496 1.47 -3.23 23.40
N ASN A 497 1.69 -4.52 23.16
CA ASN A 497 2.82 -5.00 22.38
C ASN A 497 2.45 -6.05 21.32
N GLN A 498 1.16 -6.34 21.13
CA GLN A 498 0.73 -7.31 20.12
C GLN A 498 0.74 -6.64 18.74
N VAL A 499 1.72 -7.04 17.93
CA VAL A 499 1.87 -6.61 16.53
C VAL A 499 0.65 -7.09 15.73
N ASP A 500 0.30 -6.31 14.71
CA ASP A 500 -0.73 -6.69 13.75
C ASP A 500 -0.32 -7.97 13.02
N THR A 501 -1.19 -8.97 13.04
CA THR A 501 -0.90 -10.31 12.52
C THR A 501 -1.23 -10.37 11.02
N PRO A 502 -0.44 -11.06 10.18
CA PRO A 502 -0.83 -11.30 8.80
C PRO A 502 -2.15 -12.10 8.72
N PRO A 503 -3.02 -11.85 7.72
CA PRO A 503 -4.39 -12.40 7.70
C PRO A 503 -4.49 -13.93 7.75
N ALA A 504 -3.50 -14.62 7.22
CA ALA A 504 -3.43 -16.09 7.26
C ALA A 504 -3.28 -16.64 8.70
N GLN A 505 -2.73 -15.83 9.60
CA GLN A 505 -2.45 -16.17 10.99
C GLN A 505 -3.49 -15.58 11.97
N ASP A 506 -4.55 -14.95 11.46
CA ASP A 506 -5.64 -14.43 12.28
C ASP A 506 -6.28 -15.54 13.12
N THR A 507 -6.79 -15.17 14.30
CA THR A 507 -7.35 -16.14 15.27
C THR A 507 -8.73 -15.76 15.77
N ARG A 508 -9.04 -14.46 15.84
CA ARG A 508 -10.33 -13.92 16.24
C ARG A 508 -11.27 -13.82 15.04
N ILE A 509 -10.77 -13.35 13.89
CA ILE A 509 -11.54 -13.21 12.64
C ILE A 509 -10.81 -13.96 11.53
N ARG A 510 -11.23 -15.19 11.26
CA ARG A 510 -10.54 -16.04 10.27
C ARG A 510 -11.27 -16.07 8.94
N ASN A 511 -10.65 -15.50 7.91
CA ASN A 511 -11.07 -15.72 6.53
C ASN A 511 -10.34 -16.96 5.98
N LEU A 512 -11.09 -18.02 5.67
CA LEU A 512 -10.54 -19.26 5.15
C LEU A 512 -9.82 -19.09 3.81
N ASP A 513 -10.12 -18.02 3.07
CA ASP A 513 -9.42 -17.72 1.81
C ASP A 513 -7.92 -17.46 2.04
N PHE A 514 -7.57 -16.72 3.11
CA PHE A 514 -6.17 -16.45 3.46
C PHE A 514 -5.46 -17.68 4.05
N GLN A 515 -6.21 -18.68 4.52
CA GLN A 515 -5.66 -19.92 5.08
C GLN A 515 -5.50 -21.04 4.04
N ARG A 516 -6.23 -20.95 2.91
CA ARG A 516 -6.07 -21.89 1.79
C ARG A 516 -4.77 -21.68 1.03
N SER A 517 -4.17 -20.50 1.11
CA SER A 517 -2.92 -20.13 0.45
C SER A 517 -1.65 -20.76 1.03
N ASN A 518 -1.71 -21.90 1.74
CA ASN A 518 -0.53 -22.55 2.33
C ASN A 518 -0.62 -24.08 2.28
N LEU A 519 -0.32 -24.68 1.12
CA LEU A 519 -0.24 -26.14 0.97
C LEU A 519 1.11 -26.64 1.48
N VAL A 520 1.11 -27.63 2.35
CA VAL A 520 2.33 -28.26 2.86
C VAL A 520 2.16 -29.78 2.71
N GLY A 521 3.11 -30.41 2.01
CA GLY A 521 3.21 -31.85 1.88
C GLY A 521 3.69 -32.54 3.16
N THR A 522 4.15 -33.76 3.00
CA THR A 522 4.64 -34.67 4.02
C THR A 522 6.10 -35.02 3.71
N ALA A 523 6.72 -35.93 4.47
CA ALA A 523 8.09 -36.38 4.18
C ALA A 523 8.15 -37.53 3.14
N GLY A 524 7.10 -37.72 2.35
CA GLY A 524 7.04 -38.74 1.30
C GLY A 524 6.45 -38.14 0.03
N ASN A 525 6.45 -38.92 -1.05
CA ASN A 525 6.04 -38.41 -2.37
C ASN A 525 4.58 -37.96 -2.39
N ASP A 526 4.37 -36.67 -2.59
CA ASP A 526 3.07 -36.01 -2.57
C ASP A 526 2.61 -35.53 -3.95
N THR A 527 1.31 -35.31 -4.07
CA THR A 527 0.72 -34.58 -5.20
C THR A 527 -0.03 -33.38 -4.66
N LEU A 528 0.51 -32.19 -4.88
CA LEU A 528 0.01 -30.93 -4.36
C LEU A 528 -0.55 -30.09 -5.51
N THR A 529 -1.80 -29.65 -5.40
CA THR A 529 -2.47 -28.81 -6.40
C THR A 529 -3.04 -27.57 -5.73
N GLY A 530 -2.52 -26.41 -6.10
CA GLY A 530 -2.98 -25.09 -5.69
C GLY A 530 -4.29 -24.67 -6.35
N GLY A 531 -4.81 -23.52 -5.91
CA GLY A 531 -6.08 -22.95 -6.36
C GLY A 531 -5.92 -21.95 -7.51
N ASN A 532 -6.92 -21.08 -7.68
CA ASN A 532 -6.93 -20.03 -8.71
C ASN A 532 -6.44 -18.66 -8.19
N THR A 533 -5.69 -18.65 -7.10
CA THR A 533 -5.13 -17.45 -6.47
C THR A 533 -3.68 -17.68 -6.10
N ALA A 534 -2.94 -16.64 -5.70
CA ALA A 534 -1.57 -16.80 -5.20
C ALA A 534 -1.48 -17.83 -4.06
N GLN A 535 -0.59 -18.81 -4.24
CA GLN A 535 -0.31 -19.92 -3.34
C GLN A 535 1.05 -19.78 -2.67
N LEU A 536 1.17 -20.34 -1.46
CA LEU A 536 2.44 -20.75 -0.89
C LEU A 536 2.41 -22.29 -0.79
N ILE A 537 3.31 -22.98 -1.47
CA ILE A 537 3.34 -24.45 -1.50
C ILE A 537 4.72 -24.95 -1.07
N ARG A 538 4.75 -25.94 -0.18
CA ARG A 538 5.98 -26.63 0.25
C ARG A 538 5.81 -28.15 0.11
N GLY A 539 6.68 -28.78 -0.68
CA GLY A 539 6.74 -30.25 -0.84
C GLY A 539 7.20 -30.96 0.42
N LEU A 540 8.37 -30.52 0.94
CA LEU A 540 9.17 -31.11 2.01
C LEU A 540 10.10 -32.21 1.48
N ASP A 541 10.21 -33.36 2.14
CA ASP A 541 11.05 -34.46 1.64
C ASP A 541 10.17 -35.38 0.77
N GLY A 542 10.70 -35.96 -0.31
CA GLY A 542 9.95 -36.84 -1.21
C GLY A 542 10.09 -36.39 -2.66
N ASN A 543 9.74 -37.26 -3.60
CA ASN A 543 9.67 -36.87 -5.01
C ASN A 543 8.24 -36.37 -5.29
N ASP A 544 8.04 -35.07 -5.23
CA ASP A 544 6.73 -34.45 -5.24
C ASP A 544 6.30 -34.02 -6.64
N ARG A 545 4.98 -34.01 -6.86
CA ARG A 545 4.36 -33.38 -8.02
C ARG A 545 3.53 -32.19 -7.57
N ILE A 546 4.00 -30.98 -7.88
CA ILE A 546 3.41 -29.74 -7.40
C ILE A 546 2.87 -28.91 -8.57
N THR A 547 1.67 -28.37 -8.44
CA THR A 547 1.04 -27.45 -9.40
C THR A 547 0.50 -26.24 -8.64
N GLY A 548 0.94 -25.02 -8.96
CA GLY A 548 0.48 -23.77 -8.35
C GLY A 548 -0.92 -23.37 -8.82
N GLY A 549 -1.11 -23.32 -10.14
CA GLY A 549 -2.36 -22.91 -10.77
C GLY A 549 -2.30 -21.45 -11.22
N PRO A 550 -3.43 -20.79 -11.45
CA PRO A 550 -3.45 -19.34 -11.66
C PRO A 550 -3.15 -18.59 -10.37
N GLY A 551 -2.29 -17.57 -10.39
CA GLY A 551 -1.87 -16.82 -9.22
C GLY A 551 -0.40 -16.41 -9.32
N ASN A 552 0.07 -15.53 -8.44
CA ASN A 552 1.50 -15.30 -8.26
C ASN A 552 1.97 -16.22 -7.13
N ASP A 553 2.43 -17.40 -7.49
CA ASP A 553 2.66 -18.50 -6.56
C ASP A 553 4.09 -18.50 -6.04
N ARG A 554 4.27 -19.11 -4.86
CA ARG A 554 5.56 -19.40 -4.26
C ARG A 554 5.62 -20.87 -3.95
N ILE A 555 6.45 -21.61 -4.67
CA ILE A 555 6.52 -23.06 -4.58
C ILE A 555 7.94 -23.47 -4.24
N ASN A 556 8.08 -24.32 -3.24
CA ASN A 556 9.36 -24.89 -2.83
C ASN A 556 9.22 -26.42 -2.70
N GLY A 557 9.92 -27.18 -3.55
CA GLY A 557 9.98 -28.64 -3.49
C GLY A 557 10.62 -29.11 -2.19
N ASN A 558 11.79 -28.56 -1.87
CA ASN A 558 12.69 -28.80 -0.74
C ASN A 558 13.63 -29.98 -0.94
N GLY A 559 13.19 -31.23 -0.87
CA GLY A 559 14.12 -32.36 -0.95
C GLY A 559 13.52 -33.57 -1.62
N GLY A 560 14.28 -34.18 -2.53
CA GLY A 560 13.83 -35.22 -3.45
C GLY A 560 13.81 -34.68 -4.88
N ASN A 561 13.45 -35.53 -5.83
CA ASN A 561 13.39 -35.14 -7.24
C ASN A 561 11.96 -34.72 -7.58
N ASP A 562 11.73 -33.42 -7.60
CA ASP A 562 10.42 -32.80 -7.68
C ASP A 562 10.04 -32.43 -9.12
N THR A 563 8.74 -32.40 -9.39
CA THR A 563 8.17 -31.83 -10.62
C THR A 563 7.22 -30.69 -10.25
N ILE A 564 7.61 -29.47 -10.58
CA ILE A 564 6.92 -28.24 -10.18
C ILE A 564 6.39 -27.50 -11.43
N PHE A 565 5.10 -27.17 -11.40
CA PHE A 565 4.45 -26.30 -12.39
C PHE A 565 3.91 -25.06 -11.67
N GLY A 566 4.38 -23.86 -12.03
CA GLY A 566 3.88 -22.58 -11.50
C GLY A 566 2.44 -22.35 -11.95
N GLY A 567 2.26 -22.14 -13.25
CA GLY A 567 0.94 -22.03 -13.85
C GLY A 567 0.77 -20.72 -14.58
N ALA A 568 -0.12 -19.85 -14.13
CA ALA A 568 -0.33 -18.56 -14.78
C ALA A 568 -0.22 -17.43 -13.76
N GLY A 569 0.69 -16.49 -13.97
CA GLY A 569 1.01 -15.41 -13.06
C GLY A 569 2.52 -15.32 -12.86
N ALA A 570 2.99 -14.39 -12.02
CA ALA A 570 4.43 -14.25 -11.77
C ALA A 570 4.83 -15.11 -10.58
N ASP A 571 5.47 -16.24 -10.86
CA ASP A 571 5.74 -17.31 -9.91
C ASP A 571 7.18 -17.32 -9.40
N PHE A 572 7.37 -17.82 -8.19
CA PHE A 572 8.68 -18.14 -7.61
C PHE A 572 8.78 -19.64 -7.36
N LEU A 573 9.64 -20.31 -8.11
CA LEU A 573 9.79 -21.76 -8.07
C LEU A 573 11.20 -22.13 -7.58
N PHE A 574 11.25 -22.91 -6.50
CA PHE A 574 12.48 -23.46 -5.92
C PHE A 574 12.40 -24.98 -5.92
N GLY A 575 13.32 -25.66 -6.61
CA GLY A 575 13.41 -27.12 -6.66
C GLY A 575 13.81 -27.67 -5.30
N GLY A 576 15.03 -27.37 -4.87
CA GLY A 576 15.50 -27.66 -3.53
C GLY A 576 16.72 -28.57 -3.56
N LYS A 577 16.60 -29.83 -3.18
CA LYS A 577 17.68 -30.83 -3.23
C LYS A 577 17.21 -31.99 -4.07
N GLY A 578 17.91 -32.31 -5.14
CA GLY A 578 17.56 -33.43 -6.01
C GLY A 578 17.66 -32.97 -7.45
N ASP A 579 17.43 -33.89 -8.40
CA ASP A 579 17.35 -33.51 -9.81
C ASP A 579 15.88 -33.19 -10.13
N ASP A 580 15.56 -31.91 -10.17
CA ASP A 580 14.20 -31.37 -10.25
C ASP A 580 13.80 -30.96 -11.67
N VAL A 581 12.48 -30.88 -11.91
CA VAL A 581 11.89 -30.36 -13.15
C VAL A 581 10.94 -29.21 -12.81
N LEU A 582 11.31 -28.00 -13.20
CA LEU A 582 10.53 -26.78 -12.95
C LEU A 582 10.00 -26.19 -14.27
N ASN A 583 8.74 -25.79 -14.25
CA ASN A 583 8.08 -25.07 -15.33
C ASN A 583 7.35 -23.84 -14.76
N GLY A 584 7.77 -22.63 -15.13
CA GLY A 584 7.17 -21.36 -14.70
C GLY A 584 5.74 -21.25 -15.19
N GLY A 585 5.56 -21.28 -16.51
CA GLY A 585 4.25 -21.23 -17.14
C GLY A 585 4.03 -19.88 -17.81
N GLU A 586 2.82 -19.34 -17.79
CA GLU A 586 2.55 -18.01 -18.34
C GLU A 586 2.87 -16.94 -17.30
N GLY A 587 3.81 -16.04 -17.56
CA GLY A 587 4.11 -14.99 -16.60
C GLY A 587 5.52 -14.46 -16.65
N ALA A 588 5.96 -13.85 -15.56
CA ALA A 588 7.34 -13.40 -15.40
C ALA A 588 7.88 -14.10 -14.16
N ASP A 589 8.54 -15.22 -14.39
CA ASP A 589 8.80 -16.21 -13.35
C ASP A 589 10.25 -16.15 -12.87
N VAL A 590 10.47 -16.57 -11.64
CA VAL A 590 11.81 -16.74 -11.05
C VAL A 590 11.99 -18.20 -10.68
N LEU A 591 12.91 -18.87 -11.38
CA LEU A 591 13.17 -20.30 -11.21
C LEU A 591 14.56 -20.53 -10.63
N SER A 592 14.66 -21.41 -9.64
CA SER A 592 15.91 -21.89 -9.07
C SER A 592 15.81 -23.39 -8.88
N GLY A 593 16.66 -24.16 -9.56
CA GLY A 593 16.80 -25.60 -9.30
C GLY A 593 17.34 -25.88 -7.89
N ASP A 594 18.16 -24.96 -7.37
CA ASP A 594 18.91 -25.13 -6.13
C ASP A 594 19.97 -26.23 -6.25
N LEU A 595 19.96 -27.29 -5.43
CA LEU A 595 21.00 -28.31 -5.37
C LEU A 595 20.63 -29.53 -6.23
N GLY A 596 21.37 -29.80 -7.29
CA GLY A 596 21.15 -30.93 -8.18
C GLY A 596 21.45 -30.58 -9.63
N ASN A 597 21.14 -31.48 -10.57
CA ASN A 597 21.15 -31.14 -11.99
C ASN A 597 19.72 -31.00 -12.48
N ASP A 598 19.24 -29.76 -12.52
CA ASP A 598 17.82 -29.49 -12.70
C ASP A 598 17.45 -29.20 -14.16
N THR A 599 16.18 -29.37 -14.50
CA THR A 599 15.61 -28.98 -15.79
C THR A 599 14.63 -27.83 -15.59
N LEU A 600 14.96 -26.66 -16.11
CA LEU A 600 14.18 -25.43 -15.94
C LEU A 600 13.55 -25.01 -17.27
N THR A 601 12.27 -24.67 -17.23
CA THR A 601 11.50 -24.12 -18.35
C THR A 601 10.79 -22.85 -17.87
N GLY A 602 11.06 -21.71 -18.49
CA GLY A 602 10.42 -20.45 -18.12
C GLY A 602 8.97 -20.41 -18.57
N GLY A 603 8.75 -20.66 -19.86
CA GLY A 603 7.44 -20.54 -20.50
C GLY A 603 7.24 -19.16 -21.14
N PRO A 604 5.98 -18.76 -21.42
CA PRO A 604 5.71 -17.46 -22.01
C PRO A 604 5.90 -16.28 -21.04
N GLY A 605 6.92 -15.45 -21.30
CA GLY A 605 7.11 -14.13 -20.72
C GLY A 605 8.57 -13.91 -20.33
N PRO A 606 8.93 -12.82 -19.60
CA PRO A 606 10.30 -12.56 -19.22
C PRO A 606 10.68 -13.26 -17.92
N ASP A 607 11.51 -14.28 -18.00
CA ASP A 607 11.84 -15.14 -16.86
C ASP A 607 13.26 -14.91 -16.33
N ILE A 608 13.47 -15.25 -15.06
CA ILE A 608 14.78 -15.22 -14.41
C ILE A 608 15.14 -16.61 -13.91
N PHE A 609 16.21 -17.18 -14.47
CA PHE A 609 16.79 -18.44 -14.00
C PHE A 609 17.97 -18.15 -13.08
N LEU A 610 17.87 -18.53 -11.80
CA LEU A 610 18.91 -18.29 -10.81
C LEU A 610 20.01 -19.33 -10.93
N ILE A 611 21.25 -18.87 -11.03
CA ILE A 611 22.45 -19.71 -11.08
C ILE A 611 23.40 -19.37 -9.92
N ALA A 612 24.03 -20.40 -9.35
CA ALA A 612 24.95 -20.27 -8.23
C ALA A 612 26.06 -21.34 -8.31
N SER A 613 27.24 -21.03 -7.75
CA SER A 613 28.34 -21.99 -7.66
C SER A 613 28.11 -23.04 -6.58
N GLY A 614 28.57 -24.26 -6.83
CA GLY A 614 28.55 -25.37 -5.89
C GLY A 614 27.18 -26.02 -5.73
N ARG A 615 26.26 -25.83 -6.69
CA ARG A 615 24.91 -26.37 -6.61
C ARG A 615 24.54 -27.40 -7.69
N GLY A 616 25.36 -27.54 -8.72
CA GLY A 616 25.16 -28.52 -9.79
C GLY A 616 25.05 -27.83 -11.15
N THR A 617 24.62 -28.57 -12.17
CA THR A 617 24.53 -28.07 -13.55
C THR A 617 23.10 -28.12 -14.05
N ASP A 618 22.48 -26.95 -14.15
CA ASP A 618 21.08 -26.83 -14.58
C ASP A 618 20.96 -26.75 -16.11
N THR A 619 19.91 -27.34 -16.66
CA THR A 619 19.55 -27.24 -18.08
C THR A 619 18.35 -26.32 -18.23
N ILE A 620 18.53 -25.19 -18.90
CA ILE A 620 17.46 -24.25 -19.23
C ILE A 620 17.00 -24.55 -20.66
N THR A 621 15.73 -24.92 -20.82
CA THR A 621 15.23 -25.57 -22.04
C THR A 621 14.70 -24.61 -23.10
N ASP A 622 14.32 -23.39 -22.71
CA ASP A 622 13.60 -22.44 -23.56
C ASP A 622 14.12 -21.00 -23.47
N PHE A 623 15.35 -20.78 -22.96
CA PHE A 623 15.92 -19.45 -22.77
C PHE A 623 15.83 -18.57 -24.04
N GLN A 624 15.19 -17.41 -23.91
CA GLN A 624 15.01 -16.42 -24.96
C GLN A 624 15.89 -15.19 -24.71
N ASP A 625 16.86 -14.98 -25.60
CA ASP A 625 17.71 -13.78 -25.60
C ASP A 625 16.86 -12.49 -25.55
N GLN A 626 17.34 -11.50 -24.79
CA GLN A 626 16.69 -10.20 -24.52
C GLN A 626 15.37 -10.23 -23.72
N ILE A 627 14.75 -11.39 -23.56
CA ILE A 627 13.51 -11.57 -22.80
C ILE A 627 13.86 -12.12 -21.41
N ASP A 628 14.61 -13.23 -21.38
CA ASP A 628 14.99 -13.90 -20.15
C ASP A 628 16.31 -13.38 -19.58
N LYS A 629 16.54 -13.68 -18.30
CA LYS A 629 17.76 -13.32 -17.58
C LYS A 629 18.30 -14.49 -16.77
N LEU A 630 19.62 -14.52 -16.67
CA LEU A 630 20.35 -15.34 -15.71
C LEU A 630 20.61 -14.52 -14.45
N GLY A 631 19.98 -14.92 -13.35
CA GLY A 631 20.16 -14.31 -12.04
C GLY A 631 21.42 -14.85 -11.36
N LEU A 632 22.39 -13.97 -11.14
CA LEU A 632 23.64 -14.29 -10.47
C LEU A 632 23.45 -14.29 -8.95
N TYR A 633 23.43 -15.48 -8.34
CA TYR A 633 23.12 -15.66 -6.93
C TYR A 633 24.36 -16.01 -6.08
N LEU A 634 24.25 -15.88 -4.75
CA LEU A 634 25.30 -16.18 -3.76
C LEU A 634 26.66 -15.51 -4.03
N GLY A 635 26.64 -14.25 -4.44
CA GLY A 635 27.86 -13.44 -4.64
C GLY A 635 28.54 -13.64 -6.00
N LEU A 636 27.91 -14.36 -6.93
CA LEU A 636 28.36 -14.38 -8.32
C LEU A 636 28.21 -13.01 -8.99
N THR A 637 29.20 -12.68 -9.82
CA THR A 637 29.20 -11.51 -10.70
C THR A 637 29.51 -11.96 -12.12
N PHE A 638 29.12 -11.17 -13.11
CA PHE A 638 29.39 -11.48 -14.52
C PHE A 638 30.89 -11.67 -14.80
N ALA A 639 31.75 -10.96 -14.07
CA ALA A 639 33.20 -11.09 -14.17
C ALA A 639 33.73 -12.46 -13.70
N ASN A 640 32.91 -13.27 -13.02
CA ASN A 640 33.27 -14.62 -12.61
C ASN A 640 32.97 -15.67 -13.70
N LEU A 641 32.39 -15.29 -14.84
CA LEU A 641 31.83 -16.22 -15.80
C LEU A 641 32.56 -16.22 -17.15
N THR A 642 32.64 -17.40 -17.73
CA THR A 642 33.04 -17.67 -19.11
C THR A 642 31.85 -18.29 -19.84
N ILE A 643 31.50 -17.74 -21.01
CA ILE A 643 30.45 -18.27 -21.88
C ILE A 643 31.11 -19.05 -23.01
N ARG A 644 30.73 -20.31 -23.21
CA ARG A 644 31.29 -21.14 -24.30
C ARG A 644 30.22 -22.00 -24.98
N GLY A 645 30.43 -22.29 -26.26
CA GLY A 645 29.55 -23.19 -27.00
C GLY A 645 29.83 -24.66 -26.69
N ALA A 646 28.77 -25.47 -26.62
CA ALA A 646 28.79 -26.92 -26.47
C ALA A 646 27.78 -27.55 -27.46
N GLY A 647 28.24 -27.86 -28.68
CA GLY A 647 27.34 -28.32 -29.75
C GLY A 647 26.35 -27.22 -30.16
N SER A 648 25.04 -27.50 -30.08
CA SER A 648 23.96 -26.53 -30.29
C SER A 648 23.62 -25.69 -29.06
N ASN A 649 24.28 -25.94 -27.92
CA ASN A 649 23.97 -25.34 -26.63
C ASN A 649 25.05 -24.32 -26.22
N THR A 650 24.74 -23.53 -25.20
CA THR A 650 25.68 -22.62 -24.55
C THR A 650 25.88 -23.02 -23.09
N GLU A 651 27.13 -23.08 -22.65
CA GLU A 651 27.50 -23.31 -21.26
C GLU A 651 27.90 -21.99 -20.58
N ILE A 652 27.35 -21.77 -19.38
CA ILE A 652 27.74 -20.71 -18.47
C ILE A 652 28.67 -21.32 -17.43
N VAL A 653 29.94 -20.93 -17.47
CA VAL A 653 31.03 -21.62 -16.77
C VAL A 653 31.70 -20.68 -15.78
N LEU A 654 31.95 -21.13 -14.56
CA LEU A 654 32.68 -20.37 -13.56
C LEU A 654 34.18 -20.35 -13.89
N THR A 655 34.76 -19.14 -14.03
CA THR A 655 36.15 -18.95 -14.45
C THR A 655 37.17 -19.52 -13.45
N SER A 656 36.84 -19.57 -12.16
CA SER A 656 37.79 -19.99 -11.11
C SER A 656 38.09 -21.48 -11.09
N ASN A 657 37.15 -22.33 -11.53
CA ASN A 657 37.26 -23.80 -11.39
C ASN A 657 36.70 -24.59 -12.58
N ASN A 658 36.21 -23.94 -13.65
CA ASN A 658 35.54 -24.55 -14.80
C ASN A 658 34.26 -25.33 -14.48
N GLU A 659 33.61 -25.02 -13.35
CA GLU A 659 32.28 -25.54 -13.04
C GLU A 659 31.25 -25.03 -14.06
N VAL A 660 30.44 -25.93 -14.63
CA VAL A 660 29.32 -25.54 -15.50
C VAL A 660 28.12 -25.27 -14.60
N LEU A 661 27.68 -24.01 -14.56
CA LEU A 661 26.58 -23.58 -13.71
C LEU A 661 25.23 -23.80 -14.40
N ALA A 662 25.17 -23.56 -15.71
CA ALA A 662 23.98 -23.78 -16.51
C ALA A 662 24.32 -24.10 -17.97
N VAL A 663 23.43 -24.86 -18.60
CA VAL A 663 23.41 -25.18 -20.02
C VAL A 663 22.15 -24.58 -20.63
N LEU A 664 22.31 -23.63 -21.55
CA LEU A 664 21.21 -23.07 -22.34
C LEU A 664 21.01 -23.93 -23.58
N GLN A 665 19.91 -24.67 -23.62
CA GLN A 665 19.61 -25.60 -24.69
C GLN A 665 19.23 -24.87 -25.98
N GLY A 666 19.91 -25.17 -27.09
CA GLY A 666 19.59 -24.60 -28.39
C GLY A 666 19.93 -23.10 -28.57
N VAL A 667 20.58 -22.48 -27.58
CA VAL A 667 20.98 -21.07 -27.63
C VAL A 667 22.43 -20.96 -28.09
N ALA A 668 22.69 -20.07 -29.04
CA ALA A 668 24.03 -19.82 -29.56
C ALA A 668 24.84 -18.89 -28.61
N PRO A 669 26.12 -19.18 -28.34
CA PRO A 669 26.88 -18.49 -27.30
C PRO A 669 27.15 -17.01 -27.60
N ASN A 670 27.13 -16.63 -28.88
CA ASN A 670 27.30 -15.25 -29.32
C ASN A 670 26.07 -14.37 -29.10
N LEU A 671 24.92 -14.95 -28.73
CA LEU A 671 23.72 -14.20 -28.35
C LEU A 671 23.76 -13.79 -26.88
N ILE A 672 24.50 -14.52 -26.04
CA ILE A 672 24.56 -14.24 -24.61
C ILE A 672 25.58 -13.14 -24.33
N THR A 673 25.11 -12.05 -23.75
CA THR A 673 25.91 -10.87 -23.39
C THR A 673 25.76 -10.55 -21.90
N GLN A 674 26.50 -9.57 -21.41
CA GLN A 674 26.32 -9.09 -20.03
C GLN A 674 24.89 -8.60 -19.75
N ALA A 675 24.15 -8.16 -20.77
CA ALA A 675 22.77 -7.70 -20.61
C ALA A 675 21.81 -8.84 -20.23
N ASP A 676 22.19 -10.10 -20.44
CA ASP A 676 21.40 -11.28 -20.12
C ASP A 676 21.60 -11.75 -18.68
N PHE A 677 22.40 -11.01 -17.90
CA PHE A 677 22.64 -11.29 -16.50
C PHE A 677 22.11 -10.18 -15.61
N VAL A 678 21.55 -10.58 -14.47
CA VAL A 678 21.12 -9.67 -13.41
C VAL A 678 21.71 -10.14 -12.09
N THR A 679 22.17 -9.22 -11.23
CA THR A 679 22.59 -9.61 -9.88
C THR A 679 21.37 -9.92 -9.04
N ALA A 680 21.26 -11.16 -8.54
CA ALA A 680 20.20 -11.56 -7.64
C ALA A 680 20.41 -10.86 -6.28
N SER A 681 19.67 -9.78 -6.04
CA SER A 681 19.59 -9.11 -4.74
C SER A 681 18.41 -9.65 -3.94
N SER A 682 18.29 -9.24 -2.67
CA SER A 682 17.10 -9.54 -1.85
C SER A 682 15.78 -8.97 -2.41
N ALA A 683 15.81 -8.27 -3.55
CA ALA A 683 14.65 -7.84 -4.31
C ALA A 683 14.18 -8.88 -5.37
N ILE A 684 15.04 -9.85 -5.74
CA ILE A 684 14.73 -10.95 -6.67
C ILE A 684 14.40 -12.24 -5.91
N LEU A 685 14.79 -12.32 -4.64
CA LEU A 685 14.53 -13.46 -3.76
C LEU A 685 13.80 -12.99 -2.50
N PRO A 686 12.59 -13.48 -2.22
CA PRO A 686 11.97 -13.27 -0.92
C PRO A 686 12.67 -14.11 0.16
N GLY A 687 12.84 -13.53 1.35
CA GLY A 687 13.38 -14.21 2.53
C GLY A 687 12.41 -15.17 3.21
#